data_AF-A0A2E7BS55-F1
#
_entry.id   AF-A0A2E7BS55-F1
#
_cell.length_a   1.000
_cell.length_b   1.000
_cell.length_c   1.000
_cell.angle_alpha   90.00
_cell.angle_beta   90.00
_cell.angle_gamma   90.00
#
_symmetry.space_group_name_H-M   'P 1'
#
loop_
_entity.id
_entity.type
_entity.pdbx_description
1 polymer ?
#
loop_
_entity_poly.entity_id
_entity_poly.type
_entity_poly.pdbx_seq_one_letter_code
_entity_poly.pdbx_strand_id
1 'polypeptide(L)'
;MLSLMLMFVADPGLQQVHVEGRDQATHIDLRFNGRPTFQAFQSEAEGLLVVDVVGGKRPTGFPETIPLFPGSELKLVEHIGSRTRLLRLELHSQKGVPSSARALRGGIRLELRQGSKGLRVFQASGSRLAAARAPESPKPVVTAERGPTTKQLADALGREREETARLRQLLANFRRHSGERADELRGLDVKVSEGRARSKKRQKVLKAAGQALSQLEKKIRLRRQEIVKLEAAEAEAKQRLAQVQGSSRDRTAELNRLELVELAHRAEITRLVREEMDLEKGDTSYLARVAKLQLSINGLAKKQKKLAAKAAKKQAALKAREQESKGLLTEQTRYRRRIADLDRRYASVKKAVKGQDQKLVKLRAKLDGLDGELGTALTRYEQATKRLKKSKASEADLENRAVDLRAQIAKLVRDTADREAQHGQSERRLGREQARVKKLSASVEAARKQAQRAGVLLAKAHKKADETDRRANGLAKELARLRVLASRAERGLSDAQEALGDERGEVEALVKRLAKRRKILADATAKEKSIRAELAETAKAQRRTGQALAAAKKRLEQRQAAVARLQKTLKNKKDKVRRMESSAVSVRQQSLEMSNAEERMRAALGQSRKRFQSSRDEVKARQSEVDALIRERKKVEKAAAKASAKAKNLAVKAKAERARILRARKKPSQARVAPNGFGGERGAGGSAKKRRAEARSKLRDGSKSNVKRVGYRPVGPERVVIHVDGQLSGTLKRISPTTTVFEIPGARSAKTSASLNTKRFGGSIHRISSRLKQGKMRVRITHEAGLRLKTVNKKGRLEVRVR
;
A
#
# COMPACT_ATOMS: atom_id res chain seq x y z
N MET A 1 30.36 -14.36 38.08
CA MET A 1 30.20 -14.20 36.62
C MET A 1 28.83 -13.59 36.30
N LEU A 2 28.64 -12.27 36.51
CA LEU A 2 27.30 -11.65 36.45
C LEU A 2 27.27 -10.22 35.86
N SER A 3 28.27 -9.78 35.10
CA SER A 3 28.37 -8.35 34.70
C SER A 3 28.55 -8.07 33.21
N LEU A 4 27.76 -8.71 32.33
CA LEU A 4 27.80 -8.37 30.89
C LEU A 4 26.46 -8.51 30.18
N MET A 5 25.34 -8.55 30.92
CA MET A 5 24.05 -8.94 30.33
C MET A 5 23.16 -7.80 29.83
N LEU A 6 23.48 -6.52 30.09
CA LEU A 6 22.62 -5.42 29.67
C LEU A 6 23.42 -4.14 29.37
N MET A 7 23.80 -3.95 28.11
CA MET A 7 24.07 -2.60 27.56
C MET A 7 23.42 -2.49 26.18
N PHE A 8 22.26 -1.83 26.13
CA PHE A 8 21.58 -1.43 24.90
C PHE A 8 21.37 0.08 24.92
N VAL A 9 22.26 0.82 24.25
CA VAL A 9 21.96 2.17 23.74
C VAL A 9 21.61 2.01 22.27
N ALA A 10 20.45 2.56 21.89
CA ALA A 10 19.88 2.43 20.56
C ALA A 10 20.75 3.14 19.51
N ASP A 11 21.46 2.35 18.69
CA ASP A 11 22.21 2.84 17.54
C ASP A 11 21.86 2.00 16.28
N PRO A 12 21.77 2.59 15.06
CA PRO A 12 20.94 2.03 13.99
C PRO A 12 21.56 0.86 13.18
N GLY A 13 22.72 0.31 13.56
CA GLY A 13 23.42 -0.74 12.79
C GLY A 13 23.17 -2.20 13.23
N LEU A 14 23.19 -2.47 14.53
CA LEU A 14 23.13 -3.82 15.13
C LEU A 14 21.99 -3.86 16.16
N GLN A 15 20.99 -4.72 15.97
CA GLN A 15 19.79 -4.75 16.82
C GLN A 15 20.00 -5.51 18.12
N GLN A 16 20.72 -6.63 18.07
CA GLN A 16 20.82 -7.57 19.18
C GLN A 16 22.04 -8.45 19.01
N VAL A 17 22.83 -8.57 20.08
CA VAL A 17 23.81 -9.64 20.26
C VAL A 17 23.24 -10.57 21.31
N HIS A 18 23.14 -11.85 20.99
CA HIS A 18 22.71 -12.87 21.92
C HIS A 18 23.78 -13.95 22.00
N VAL A 19 24.36 -14.10 23.18
CA VAL A 19 25.35 -15.14 23.47
C VAL A 19 24.67 -16.18 24.34
N GLU A 20 24.59 -17.41 23.85
CA GLU A 20 24.05 -18.56 24.56
C GLU A 20 25.18 -19.59 24.72
N GLY A 21 25.71 -19.72 25.93
CA GLY A 21 26.63 -20.79 26.29
C GLY A 21 25.87 -22.06 26.61
N ARG A 22 26.17 -23.17 25.93
CA ARG A 22 25.73 -24.53 26.28
C ARG A 22 26.96 -25.40 26.50
N ASP A 23 26.79 -26.48 27.28
CA ASP A 23 27.87 -27.37 27.70
C ASP A 23 28.73 -27.95 26.57
N GLN A 24 28.22 -27.97 25.33
CA GLN A 24 28.92 -28.52 24.15
C GLN A 24 29.27 -27.45 23.09
N ALA A 25 28.60 -26.30 23.11
CA ALA A 25 28.81 -25.25 22.12
C ALA A 25 28.36 -23.88 22.64
N THR A 26 29.13 -22.86 22.31
CA THR A 26 28.71 -21.46 22.48
C THR A 26 28.14 -20.95 21.16
N HIS A 27 26.90 -20.47 21.20
CA HIS A 27 26.24 -19.85 20.06
C HIS A 27 26.21 -18.33 20.23
N ILE A 28 26.62 -17.61 19.18
CA ILE A 28 26.61 -16.15 19.14
C ILE A 28 25.72 -15.71 17.98
N ASP A 29 24.56 -15.17 18.30
CA ASP A 29 23.61 -14.64 17.33
C ASP A 29 23.77 -13.12 17.22
N LEU A 30 24.14 -12.64 16.03
CA LEU A 30 24.25 -11.23 15.69
C LEU A 30 23.12 -10.83 14.74
N ARG A 31 22.27 -9.88 15.14
CA ARG A 31 21.16 -9.38 14.33
C ARG A 31 21.41 -7.97 13.83
N PHE A 32 21.17 -7.75 12.54
CA PHE A 32 21.44 -6.48 11.86
C PHE A 32 20.15 -5.83 11.36
N ASN A 33 20.14 -4.49 11.32
CA ASN A 33 19.06 -3.75 10.66
C ASN A 33 19.18 -3.85 9.13
N GLY A 34 18.24 -4.53 8.48
CA GLY A 34 18.15 -4.57 7.01
C GLY A 34 18.40 -5.97 6.43
N ARG A 35 18.94 -6.02 5.20
CA ARG A 35 19.33 -7.26 4.52
C ARG A 35 20.84 -7.21 4.22
N PRO A 36 21.70 -7.34 5.25
CA PRO A 36 23.13 -7.46 5.01
C PRO A 36 23.42 -8.74 4.21
N THR A 37 24.47 -8.70 3.42
CA THR A 37 25.06 -9.89 2.80
C THR A 37 26.29 -10.28 3.59
N PHE A 38 26.43 -11.56 3.89
CA PHE A 38 27.50 -12.12 4.70
C PHE A 38 28.43 -12.91 3.81
N GLN A 39 29.73 -12.70 3.99
CA GLN A 39 30.76 -13.51 3.37
C GLN A 39 31.68 -14.00 4.48
N ALA A 40 31.63 -15.31 4.76
CA ALA A 40 32.45 -15.93 5.79
C ALA A 40 33.70 -16.54 5.15
N PHE A 41 34.83 -16.33 5.80
CA PHE A 41 36.13 -16.85 5.44
C PHE A 41 36.73 -17.50 6.68
N GLN A 42 37.16 -18.74 6.54
CA GLN A 42 38.06 -19.31 7.54
C GLN A 42 39.46 -18.83 7.17
N SER A 43 40.12 -18.13 8.10
CA SER A 43 41.49 -17.68 7.87
C SER A 43 42.43 -18.89 7.84
N GLU A 44 43.56 -18.77 7.14
CA GLU A 44 44.65 -19.75 7.22
C GLU A 44 45.27 -19.81 8.62
N ALA A 45 45.11 -18.74 9.42
CA ALA A 45 45.49 -18.72 10.83
C ALA A 45 44.57 -19.64 11.65
N GLU A 46 45.17 -20.64 12.31
CA GLU A 46 44.46 -21.56 13.19
C GLU A 46 43.68 -20.81 14.28
N GLY A 47 42.38 -21.11 14.41
CA GLY A 47 41.52 -20.48 15.41
C GLY A 47 40.96 -19.11 15.02
N LEU A 48 41.05 -18.68 13.76
CA LEU A 48 40.49 -17.41 13.30
C LEU A 48 39.38 -17.60 12.26
N LEU A 49 38.17 -17.17 12.60
CA LEU A 49 37.03 -17.10 11.68
C LEU A 49 36.70 -15.64 11.39
N VAL A 50 36.78 -15.25 10.11
CA VAL A 50 36.51 -13.89 9.65
C VAL A 50 35.17 -13.86 8.91
N VAL A 51 34.31 -12.90 9.23
CA VAL A 51 33.06 -12.68 8.52
C VAL A 51 32.97 -11.23 8.09
N ASP A 52 32.94 -11.00 6.79
CA ASP A 52 32.68 -9.68 6.23
C ASP A 52 31.17 -9.47 6.05
N VAL A 53 30.66 -8.38 6.62
CA VAL A 53 29.26 -7.97 6.61
C VAL A 53 29.12 -6.73 5.73
N VAL A 54 28.53 -6.90 4.55
CA VAL A 54 28.31 -5.79 3.61
C VAL A 54 27.05 -5.02 3.98
N GLY A 55 27.20 -3.70 4.14
CA GLY A 55 26.10 -2.81 4.51
C GLY A 55 25.81 -2.76 6.01
N GLY A 56 26.65 -3.40 6.83
CA GLY A 56 26.69 -3.19 8.28
C GLY A 56 27.54 -1.96 8.63
N LYS A 57 27.19 -1.27 9.73
CA LYS A 57 28.06 -0.27 10.38
C LYS A 57 28.31 -0.72 11.82
N ARG A 58 29.50 -0.46 12.35
CA ARG A 58 29.77 -0.65 13.78
C ARG A 58 28.87 0.32 14.57
N PRO A 59 28.14 -0.15 15.59
CA PRO A 59 27.37 0.77 16.44
C PRO A 59 28.31 1.67 17.24
N THR A 60 27.95 2.94 17.33
CA THR A 60 28.62 3.99 18.12
C THR A 60 28.63 3.57 19.59
N GLY A 61 29.82 3.45 20.19
CA GLY A 61 29.99 3.01 21.59
C GLY A 61 30.01 1.49 21.81
N PHE A 62 29.97 0.68 20.75
CA PHE A 62 30.11 -0.78 20.88
C PHE A 62 31.60 -1.15 21.06
N PRO A 63 31.96 -2.02 22.03
CA PRO A 63 33.34 -2.39 22.26
C PRO A 63 33.93 -3.10 21.03
N GLU A 64 35.17 -2.75 20.70
CA GLU A 64 35.88 -3.33 19.56
C GLU A 64 36.19 -4.81 19.77
N THR A 65 36.35 -5.23 21.03
CA THR A 65 36.61 -6.61 21.43
C THR A 65 35.62 -7.04 22.50
N ILE A 66 34.97 -8.17 22.31
CA ILE A 66 34.08 -8.81 23.28
C ILE A 66 34.75 -10.11 23.76
N PRO A 67 35.18 -10.20 25.03
CA PRO A 67 35.64 -11.46 25.58
C PRO A 67 34.46 -12.41 25.76
N LEU A 68 34.58 -13.65 25.26
CA LEU A 68 33.53 -14.66 25.35
C LEU A 68 33.77 -15.63 26.51
N PHE A 69 34.96 -16.23 26.53
CA PHE A 69 35.45 -17.15 27.55
C PHE A 69 36.99 -17.17 27.50
N PRO A 70 37.70 -17.75 28.50
CA PRO A 70 39.17 -17.69 28.55
C PRO A 70 39.81 -18.15 27.24
N GLY A 71 40.58 -17.27 26.58
CA GLY A 71 41.24 -17.56 25.30
C GLY A 71 40.33 -17.51 24.06
N SER A 72 39.15 -16.90 24.12
CA SER A 72 38.33 -16.63 22.93
C SER A 72 37.67 -15.25 22.97
N GLU A 73 37.83 -14.51 21.89
CA GLU A 73 37.39 -13.12 21.76
C GLU A 73 36.75 -12.86 20.39
N LEU A 74 35.73 -12.01 20.38
CA LEU A 74 35.07 -11.53 19.17
C LEU A 74 35.46 -10.08 18.93
N LYS A 75 36.15 -9.79 17.82
CA LYS A 75 36.49 -8.44 17.40
C LYS A 75 35.56 -7.92 16.31
N LEU A 76 35.19 -6.65 16.40
CA LEU A 76 34.36 -5.93 15.43
C LEU A 76 35.16 -4.78 14.81
N VAL A 77 35.74 -5.05 13.65
CA VAL A 77 36.60 -4.12 12.92
C VAL A 77 35.78 -3.45 11.81
N GLU A 78 35.63 -2.12 11.83
CA GLU A 78 35.01 -1.40 10.72
C GLU A 78 36.06 -1.16 9.63
N HIS A 79 35.89 -1.80 8.48
CA HIS A 79 36.82 -1.65 7.35
C HIS A 79 36.27 -0.63 6.34
N ILE A 80 36.98 0.49 6.18
CA ILE A 80 36.65 1.54 5.22
C ILE A 80 37.37 1.23 3.89
N GLY A 81 36.90 0.23 3.16
CA GLY A 81 37.49 -0.22 1.89
C GLY A 81 36.53 -0.16 0.71
N SER A 82 36.56 0.96 -0.02
CA SER A 82 35.92 1.24 -1.32
C SER A 82 34.39 0.98 -1.47
N ARG A 83 33.62 2.07 -1.62
CA ARG A 83 32.21 2.17 -2.08
C ARG A 83 31.10 1.46 -1.28
N THR A 84 31.40 0.43 -0.49
CA THR A 84 30.44 -0.22 0.44
C THR A 84 31.05 -0.27 1.83
N ARG A 85 30.34 0.21 2.86
CA ARG A 85 30.80 0.04 4.25
C ARG A 85 30.79 -1.45 4.58
N LEU A 86 31.95 -1.96 4.99
CA LEU A 86 32.17 -3.34 5.38
C LEU A 86 32.45 -3.36 6.89
N LEU A 87 31.69 -4.17 7.62
CA LEU A 87 32.00 -4.52 9.00
C LEU A 87 32.63 -5.92 8.98
N ARG A 88 33.86 -6.05 9.45
CA ARG A 88 34.57 -7.32 9.59
C ARG A 88 34.42 -7.82 11.03
N LEU A 89 33.91 -9.03 11.17
CA LEU A 89 33.81 -9.74 12.44
C LEU A 89 34.94 -10.77 12.49
N GLU A 90 35.79 -10.70 13.50
CA GLU A 90 36.87 -11.67 13.70
C GLU A 90 36.60 -12.44 14.98
N LEU A 91 36.40 -13.74 14.86
CA LEU A 91 36.25 -14.62 15.99
C LEU A 91 37.55 -15.38 16.20
N HIS A 92 38.25 -15.02 17.27
CA HIS A 92 39.47 -15.66 17.73
C HIS A 92 39.07 -16.76 18.72
N SER A 93 39.39 -18.01 18.40
CA SER A 93 39.22 -19.19 19.23
C SER A 93 40.56 -19.81 19.61
N GLN A 94 40.59 -20.59 20.69
CA GLN A 94 41.79 -21.36 21.03
C GLN A 94 42.13 -22.37 19.92
N LYS A 95 43.43 -22.65 19.73
CA LYS A 95 43.89 -23.64 18.76
C LYS A 95 43.17 -24.98 18.96
N GLY A 96 42.60 -25.51 17.87
CA GLY A 96 41.87 -26.79 17.87
C GLY A 96 40.38 -26.71 18.23
N VAL A 97 39.82 -25.53 18.53
CA VAL A 97 38.37 -25.33 18.74
C VAL A 97 37.69 -25.08 17.39
N PRO A 98 36.81 -25.97 16.89
CA PRO A 98 36.14 -25.74 15.63
C PRO A 98 35.10 -24.61 15.77
N SER A 99 35.26 -23.61 14.91
CA SER A 99 34.34 -22.47 14.76
C SER A 99 33.63 -22.55 13.42
N SER A 100 32.33 -22.22 13.37
CA SER A 100 31.59 -22.13 12.11
C SER A 100 30.63 -20.93 12.11
N ALA A 101 30.28 -20.45 10.91
CA ALA A 101 29.31 -19.37 10.73
C ALA A 101 28.15 -19.83 9.86
N ARG A 102 26.93 -19.43 10.23
CA ARG A 102 25.71 -19.68 9.45
C ARG A 102 24.88 -18.42 9.31
N ALA A 103 24.58 -18.05 8.05
CA ALA A 103 23.68 -16.94 7.78
C ALA A 103 22.24 -17.26 8.23
N LEU A 104 21.61 -16.29 8.90
CA LEU A 104 20.20 -16.30 9.29
C LEU A 104 19.44 -15.19 8.55
N ARG A 105 18.10 -15.26 8.57
CA ARG A 105 17.26 -14.20 7.99
C ARG A 105 17.41 -12.91 8.81
N GLY A 106 18.28 -12.01 8.36
CA GLY A 106 18.57 -10.73 9.03
C GLY A 106 19.67 -10.80 10.10
N GLY A 107 20.50 -11.85 10.10
CA GLY A 107 21.56 -12.01 11.08
C GLY A 107 22.57 -13.10 10.70
N ILE A 108 23.57 -13.31 11.56
CA ILE A 108 24.51 -14.41 11.46
C ILE A 108 24.61 -15.12 12.81
N ARG A 109 24.73 -16.44 12.78
CA ARG A 109 25.03 -17.27 13.94
C ARG A 109 26.46 -17.76 13.83
N LEU A 110 27.27 -17.51 14.85
CA LEU A 110 28.59 -18.10 15.02
C LEU A 110 28.46 -19.24 16.04
N GLU A 111 29.10 -20.37 15.77
CA GLU A 111 29.13 -21.53 16.65
C GLU A 111 30.58 -21.86 16.99
N LEU A 112 30.88 -21.92 18.28
CA LEU A 112 32.15 -22.38 18.83
C LEU A 112 31.88 -23.70 19.55
N ARG A 113 32.41 -24.81 19.05
CA ARG A 113 32.26 -26.10 19.73
C ARG A 113 33.35 -26.25 20.76
N GLN A 114 32.99 -26.26 22.04
CA GLN A 114 33.95 -26.55 23.09
C GLN A 114 34.44 -27.98 22.88
N GLY A 115 35.74 -28.13 22.63
CA GLY A 115 36.33 -29.41 22.30
C GLY A 115 36.26 -30.35 23.49
N SER A 116 35.22 -31.18 23.59
CA SER A 116 35.41 -32.52 24.13
C SER A 116 36.22 -33.28 23.08
N LYS A 117 37.43 -33.69 23.45
CA LYS A 117 38.31 -34.51 22.61
C LYS A 117 37.49 -35.65 22.00
N GLY A 118 37.42 -35.69 20.66
CA GLY A 118 36.96 -36.85 19.92
C GLY A 118 35.74 -36.62 19.04
N LEU A 119 35.97 -36.16 17.80
CA LEU A 119 35.47 -36.85 16.61
C LEU A 119 36.18 -36.27 15.38
N ARG A 120 37.29 -36.90 14.97
CA ARG A 120 37.86 -36.69 13.64
C ARG A 120 36.92 -37.35 12.62
N VAL A 121 36.55 -36.55 11.61
CA VAL A 121 35.86 -36.92 10.39
C VAL A 121 36.95 -37.25 9.35
N PHE A 122 36.90 -38.45 8.78
CA PHE A 122 37.48 -38.93 7.50
C PHE A 122 38.95 -38.62 7.14
N GLN A 123 39.78 -39.66 6.93
CA GLN A 123 40.49 -39.88 5.66
C GLN A 123 41.18 -41.24 5.56
N ALA A 124 41.41 -41.65 4.31
CA ALA A 124 41.92 -42.93 3.84
C ALA A 124 43.43 -43.14 4.06
N SER A 125 43.86 -44.36 3.72
CA SER A 125 45.23 -44.86 3.52
C SER A 125 45.98 -45.29 4.78
N GLY A 126 46.67 -46.42 4.64
CA GLY A 126 47.05 -47.29 5.73
C GLY A 126 48.39 -46.99 6.36
N SER A 127 48.59 -47.54 7.54
CA SER A 127 49.85 -48.12 8.01
C SER A 127 49.60 -48.75 9.39
N ARG A 128 50.21 -49.91 9.58
CA ARG A 128 50.12 -50.77 10.77
C ARG A 128 50.94 -50.20 11.93
N LEU A 129 50.68 -50.80 13.10
CA LEU A 129 51.47 -50.84 14.34
C LEU A 129 51.18 -49.74 15.36
N ALA A 130 50.48 -50.12 16.44
CA ALA A 130 51.10 -50.40 17.74
C ALA A 130 50.02 -50.33 18.84
N ALA A 131 49.92 -51.43 19.59
CA ALA A 131 49.00 -51.60 20.70
C ALA A 131 49.42 -50.78 21.93
N ALA A 132 48.44 -50.23 22.65
CA ALA A 132 48.62 -49.75 24.02
C ALA A 132 47.47 -50.22 24.92
N ARG A 133 47.87 -51.09 25.85
CA ARG A 133 47.20 -51.62 27.06
C ARG A 133 45.98 -50.85 27.58
N ALA A 134 44.88 -51.58 27.75
CA ALA A 134 43.79 -51.21 28.65
C ALA A 134 44.14 -51.58 30.11
N PRO A 135 43.72 -50.77 31.11
CA PRO A 135 43.92 -51.08 32.52
C PRO A 135 43.01 -52.22 32.99
N GLU A 136 43.58 -53.09 33.82
CA GLU A 136 42.99 -54.30 34.38
C GLU A 136 41.75 -54.01 35.24
N SER A 137 40.67 -54.74 34.98
CA SER A 137 39.50 -54.84 35.85
C SER A 137 39.72 -55.94 36.91
N PRO A 138 39.26 -55.74 38.16
CA PRO A 138 39.48 -56.69 39.24
C PRO A 138 38.64 -57.98 39.06
N LYS A 139 39.26 -59.12 39.38
CA LYS A 139 38.67 -60.47 39.35
C LYS A 139 37.52 -60.60 40.38
N PRO A 140 36.35 -61.15 40.03
CA PRO A 140 35.35 -61.56 41.01
C PRO A 140 35.75 -62.91 41.63
N VAL A 141 35.77 -62.94 42.96
CA VAL A 141 35.84 -64.15 43.78
C VAL A 141 34.51 -64.87 43.68
N VAL A 142 34.54 -66.14 43.25
CA VAL A 142 33.36 -67.02 43.18
C VAL A 142 33.20 -67.67 44.55
N THR A 143 32.26 -67.16 45.35
CA THR A 143 31.67 -67.93 46.45
C THR A 143 30.44 -68.66 45.93
N ALA A 144 30.50 -69.98 45.99
CA ALA A 144 29.38 -70.86 45.69
C ALA A 144 28.36 -70.80 46.83
N GLU A 145 27.29 -70.02 46.65
CA GLU A 145 26.08 -70.13 47.46
C GLU A 145 24.91 -70.61 46.59
N ARG A 146 24.09 -71.46 47.20
CA ARG A 146 22.98 -72.21 46.59
C ARG A 146 22.09 -71.33 45.72
N GLY A 147 21.89 -71.75 44.46
CA GLY A 147 21.06 -71.04 43.50
C GLY A 147 19.60 -70.89 43.94
N PRO A 148 18.93 -69.80 43.55
CA PRO A 148 17.50 -69.62 43.76
C PRO A 148 16.73 -70.70 43.00
N THR A 149 15.70 -71.26 43.64
CA THR A 149 14.85 -72.28 43.01
C THR A 149 14.12 -71.70 41.80
N THR A 150 13.81 -72.55 40.81
CA THR A 150 13.18 -72.17 39.53
C THR A 150 11.89 -71.34 39.67
N LYS A 151 11.19 -71.44 40.81
CA LYS A 151 10.04 -70.58 41.14
C LYS A 151 10.41 -69.12 41.41
N GLN A 152 11.51 -68.84 42.11
CA GLN A 152 11.91 -67.46 42.44
C GLN A 152 12.39 -66.68 41.21
N LEU A 153 13.04 -67.37 40.27
CA LEU A 153 13.42 -66.79 38.96
C LEU A 153 12.21 -66.53 38.06
N ALA A 154 11.19 -67.41 38.09
CA ALA A 154 9.95 -67.20 37.35
C ALA A 154 9.16 -66.00 37.90
N ASP A 155 9.10 -65.84 39.23
CA ASP A 155 8.43 -64.70 39.86
C ASP A 155 9.16 -63.37 39.62
N ALA A 156 10.51 -63.38 39.64
CA ALA A 156 11.31 -62.20 39.30
C ALA A 156 11.13 -61.77 37.84
N LEU A 157 11.13 -62.73 36.90
CA LEU A 157 10.85 -62.47 35.48
C LEU A 157 9.40 -62.02 35.23
N GLY A 158 8.44 -62.50 36.03
CA GLY A 158 7.06 -62.02 36.03
C GLY A 158 6.96 -60.54 36.40
N ARG A 159 7.59 -60.15 37.51
CA ARG A 159 7.64 -58.76 37.97
C ARG A 159 8.34 -57.82 36.98
N GLU A 160 9.45 -58.25 36.38
CA GLU A 160 10.12 -57.45 35.33
C GLU A 160 9.23 -57.27 34.08
N ARG A 161 8.44 -58.29 33.70
CA ARG A 161 7.49 -58.19 32.58
C ARG A 161 6.34 -57.23 32.89
N GLU A 162 5.84 -57.23 34.11
CA GLU A 162 4.81 -56.29 34.56
C GLU A 162 5.33 -54.86 34.64
N GLU A 163 6.53 -54.65 35.18
CA GLU A 163 7.16 -53.33 35.23
C GLU A 163 7.46 -52.79 33.83
N THR A 164 7.98 -53.62 32.92
CA THR A 164 8.21 -53.21 31.52
C THR A 164 6.90 -52.92 30.78
N ALA A 165 5.81 -53.63 31.06
CA ALA A 165 4.49 -53.31 30.53
C ALA A 165 3.95 -51.97 31.07
N ARG A 166 4.11 -51.73 32.38
CA ARG A 166 3.71 -50.47 33.04
C ARG A 166 4.49 -49.27 32.50
N LEU A 167 5.80 -49.42 32.31
CA LEU A 167 6.66 -48.40 31.69
C LEU A 167 6.29 -48.13 30.22
N ARG A 168 5.92 -49.16 29.45
CA ARG A 168 5.42 -48.98 28.07
C ARG A 168 4.10 -48.21 28.05
N GLN A 169 3.19 -48.49 29.00
CA GLN A 169 1.93 -47.75 29.15
C GLN A 169 2.15 -46.28 29.52
N LEU A 170 3.05 -46.00 30.46
CA LEU A 170 3.44 -44.63 30.83
C LEU A 170 4.07 -43.88 29.66
N LEU A 171 4.96 -44.52 28.90
CA LEU A 171 5.55 -43.94 27.68
C LEU A 171 4.50 -43.68 26.59
N ALA A 172 3.51 -44.55 26.44
CA ALA A 172 2.41 -44.36 25.49
C ALA A 172 1.51 -43.18 25.90
N ASN A 173 1.17 -43.06 27.19
CA ASN A 173 0.40 -41.94 27.72
C ASN A 173 1.16 -40.61 27.62
N PHE A 174 2.46 -40.62 27.92
CA PHE A 174 3.31 -39.44 27.74
C PHE A 174 3.38 -38.99 26.28
N ARG A 175 3.50 -39.93 25.33
CA ARG A 175 3.48 -39.62 23.90
C ARG A 175 2.15 -39.01 23.46
N ARG A 176 1.01 -39.55 23.92
CA ARG A 176 -0.33 -38.99 23.62
C ARG A 176 -0.48 -37.57 24.15
N HIS A 177 -0.17 -37.32 25.43
CA HIS A 177 -0.24 -35.98 26.01
C HIS A 177 0.76 -34.99 25.39
N SER A 178 1.95 -35.46 24.98
CA SER A 178 2.89 -34.62 24.24
C SER A 178 2.38 -34.24 22.85
N GLY A 179 1.66 -35.15 22.18
CA GLY A 179 1.02 -34.90 20.90
C GLY A 179 -0.13 -33.92 21.00
N GLU A 180 -1.01 -34.10 22.00
CA GLU A 180 -2.12 -33.20 22.31
C GLU A 180 -1.61 -31.78 22.62
N ARG A 181 -0.60 -31.65 23.49
CA ARG A 181 0.04 -30.35 23.77
C ARG A 181 0.67 -29.72 22.52
N ALA A 182 1.30 -30.52 21.66
CA ALA A 182 1.88 -30.00 20.41
C ALA A 182 0.80 -29.49 19.44
N ASP A 183 -0.36 -30.15 19.37
CA ASP A 183 -1.48 -29.71 18.54
C ASP A 183 -2.22 -28.51 19.15
N GLU A 184 -2.33 -28.41 20.48
CA GLU A 184 -2.80 -27.20 21.17
C GLU A 184 -1.90 -26.00 20.89
N LEU A 185 -0.57 -26.18 20.96
CA LEU A 185 0.40 -25.12 20.63
C LEU A 185 0.28 -24.68 19.16
N ARG A 186 0.09 -25.62 18.22
CA ARG A 186 -0.21 -25.26 16.82
C ARG A 186 -1.52 -24.51 16.68
N GLY A 187 -2.56 -24.91 17.40
CA GLY A 187 -3.85 -24.22 17.43
C GLY A 187 -3.73 -22.78 17.96
N LEU A 188 -2.92 -22.56 18.98
CA LEU A 188 -2.61 -21.23 19.51
C LEU A 188 -1.78 -20.40 18.53
N ASP A 189 -0.78 -20.99 17.87
CA ASP A 189 0.02 -20.30 16.84
C ASP A 189 -0.84 -19.84 15.65
N VAL A 190 -1.78 -20.68 15.21
CA VAL A 190 -2.75 -20.31 14.18
C VAL A 190 -3.61 -19.14 14.64
N LYS A 191 -4.18 -19.20 15.86
CA LYS A 191 -4.98 -18.11 16.43
C LYS A 191 -4.19 -16.80 16.59
N VAL A 192 -2.93 -16.87 17.02
CA VAL A 192 -2.04 -15.70 17.12
C VAL A 192 -1.71 -15.14 15.73
N SER A 193 -1.48 -16.01 14.74
CA SER A 193 -1.23 -15.59 13.35
C SER A 193 -2.45 -14.89 12.73
N GLU A 194 -3.66 -15.39 13.01
CA GLU A 194 -4.92 -14.77 12.61
C GLU A 194 -5.15 -13.44 13.32
N GLY A 195 -4.86 -13.37 14.63
CA GLY A 195 -4.88 -12.13 15.41
C GLY A 195 -3.94 -11.06 14.82
N ARG A 196 -2.72 -11.44 14.45
CA ARG A 196 -1.74 -10.56 13.78
C ARG A 196 -2.24 -10.11 12.40
N ALA A 197 -2.88 -11.00 11.63
CA ALA A 197 -3.45 -10.67 10.33
C ALA A 197 -4.65 -9.71 10.45
N ARG A 198 -5.53 -9.91 11.44
CA ARG A 198 -6.66 -9.01 11.77
C ARG A 198 -6.15 -7.65 12.24
N SER A 199 -5.14 -7.61 13.10
CA SER A 199 -4.48 -6.37 13.54
C SER A 199 -3.86 -5.59 12.38
N LYS A 200 -3.11 -6.26 11.48
CA LYS A 200 -2.59 -5.62 10.26
C LYS A 200 -3.69 -5.07 9.35
N LYS A 201 -4.82 -5.77 9.22
CA LYS A 201 -5.99 -5.26 8.48
C LYS A 201 -6.59 -4.02 9.17
N ARG A 202 -6.79 -4.05 10.49
CA ARG A 202 -7.26 -2.90 11.28
C ARG A 202 -6.32 -1.69 11.14
N GLN A 203 -5.01 -1.90 11.22
CA GLN A 203 -4.02 -0.83 11.05
C GLN A 203 -4.05 -0.21 9.64
N LYS A 204 -4.27 -1.02 8.59
CA LYS A 204 -4.48 -0.50 7.23
C LYS A 204 -5.77 0.30 7.10
N VAL A 205 -6.86 -0.15 7.71
CA VAL A 205 -8.14 0.57 7.73
C VAL A 205 -8.02 1.89 8.48
N LEU A 206 -7.36 1.92 9.65
CA LEU A 206 -7.11 3.14 10.42
C LEU A 206 -6.22 4.13 9.65
N LYS A 207 -5.18 3.66 8.97
CA LYS A 207 -4.36 4.52 8.09
C LYS A 207 -5.18 5.11 6.94
N ALA A 208 -6.06 4.31 6.32
CA ALA A 208 -6.95 4.80 5.27
C ALA A 208 -7.99 5.80 5.80
N ALA A 209 -8.54 5.57 6.99
CA ALA A 209 -9.46 6.47 7.67
C ALA A 209 -8.78 7.80 8.05
N GLY A 210 -7.55 7.77 8.58
CA GLY A 210 -6.76 8.97 8.87
C GLY A 210 -6.43 9.78 7.61
N GLN A 211 -6.12 9.11 6.50
CA GLN A 211 -5.95 9.79 5.20
C GLN A 211 -7.24 10.43 4.70
N ALA A 212 -8.39 9.76 4.88
CA ALA A 212 -9.70 10.31 4.50
C ALA A 212 -10.09 11.52 5.37
N LEU A 213 -9.85 11.47 6.68
CA LEU A 213 -10.06 12.59 7.61
C LEU A 213 -9.19 13.80 7.23
N SER A 214 -7.89 13.59 6.98
CA SER A 214 -7.00 14.67 6.55
C SER A 214 -7.45 15.31 5.22
N GLN A 215 -8.02 14.53 4.29
CA GLN A 215 -8.60 15.08 3.06
C GLN A 215 -9.90 15.87 3.32
N LEU A 216 -10.72 15.43 4.27
CA LEU A 216 -11.94 16.12 4.70
C LEU A 216 -11.60 17.46 5.37
N GLU A 217 -10.64 17.48 6.29
CA GLU A 217 -10.16 18.70 6.95
C GLU A 217 -9.64 19.72 5.93
N LYS A 218 -8.87 19.27 4.93
CA LYS A 218 -8.41 20.15 3.83
C LYS A 218 -9.58 20.74 3.05
N LYS A 219 -10.63 19.96 2.77
CA LYS A 219 -11.83 20.45 2.10
C LYS A 219 -12.63 21.43 2.96
N ILE A 220 -12.74 21.18 4.26
CA ILE A 220 -13.41 22.08 5.22
C ILE A 220 -12.65 23.41 5.30
N ARG A 221 -11.32 23.38 5.38
CA ARG A 221 -10.48 24.59 5.40
C ARG A 221 -10.62 25.42 4.12
N LEU A 222 -10.65 24.78 2.96
CA LEU A 222 -10.89 25.46 1.68
C LEU A 222 -12.29 26.08 1.61
N ARG A 223 -13.32 25.37 2.09
CA ARG A 223 -14.68 25.91 2.14
C ARG A 223 -14.81 27.09 3.09
N ARG A 224 -14.16 27.06 4.27
CA ARG A 224 -14.11 28.21 5.17
C ARG A 224 -13.46 29.44 4.51
N GLN A 225 -12.39 29.23 3.74
CA GLN A 225 -11.77 30.31 2.96
C GLN A 225 -12.67 30.84 1.83
N GLU A 226 -13.48 29.98 1.21
CA GLU A 226 -14.48 30.41 0.23
C GLU A 226 -15.62 31.21 0.88
N ILE A 227 -16.09 30.79 2.07
CA ILE A 227 -17.11 31.51 2.84
C ILE A 227 -16.63 32.92 3.19
N VAL A 228 -15.41 33.07 3.75
CA VAL A 228 -14.83 34.38 4.07
C VAL A 228 -14.72 35.29 2.84
N LYS A 229 -14.41 34.73 1.66
CA LYS A 229 -14.38 35.50 0.40
C LYS A 229 -15.76 35.93 -0.07
N LEU A 230 -16.77 35.09 0.14
CA LEU A 230 -18.15 35.41 -0.21
C LEU A 230 -18.73 36.46 0.74
N GLU A 231 -18.44 36.37 2.04
CA GLU A 231 -18.79 37.39 3.04
C GLU A 231 -18.14 38.74 2.73
N ALA A 232 -16.86 38.75 2.33
CA ALA A 232 -16.19 39.98 1.89
C ALA A 232 -16.83 40.58 0.62
N ALA A 233 -17.20 39.74 -0.35
CA ALA A 233 -17.89 40.19 -1.56
C ALA A 233 -19.32 40.70 -1.28
N GLU A 234 -20.02 40.10 -0.31
CA GLU A 234 -21.33 40.57 0.15
C GLU A 234 -21.23 41.92 0.86
N ALA A 235 -20.23 42.12 1.71
CA ALA A 235 -19.96 43.39 2.36
C ALA A 235 -19.66 44.50 1.34
N GLU A 236 -18.85 44.22 0.32
CA GLU A 236 -18.56 45.15 -0.77
C GLU A 236 -19.82 45.48 -1.60
N ALA A 237 -20.67 44.48 -1.86
CA ALA A 237 -21.94 44.69 -2.54
C ALA A 237 -22.91 45.56 -1.72
N LYS A 238 -22.98 45.38 -0.39
CA LYS A 238 -23.77 46.22 0.52
C LYS A 238 -23.26 47.66 0.55
N GLN A 239 -21.95 47.88 0.57
CA GLN A 239 -21.36 49.22 0.47
C GLN A 239 -21.70 49.92 -0.86
N ARG A 240 -21.63 49.19 -1.98
CA ARG A 240 -22.03 49.74 -3.29
C ARG A 240 -23.51 50.07 -3.36
N LEU A 241 -24.37 49.24 -2.75
CA LEU A 241 -25.81 49.51 -2.67
C LEU A 241 -26.11 50.77 -1.86
N ALA A 242 -25.41 50.96 -0.73
CA ALA A 242 -25.53 52.18 0.10
C ALA A 242 -25.05 53.44 -0.65
N GLN A 243 -23.96 53.37 -1.42
CA GLN A 243 -23.51 54.48 -2.29
C GLN A 243 -24.55 54.84 -3.36
N VAL A 244 -25.17 53.84 -3.99
CA VAL A 244 -26.21 54.07 -5.00
C VAL A 244 -27.46 54.70 -4.38
N GLN A 245 -27.86 54.27 -3.18
CA GLN A 245 -28.99 54.86 -2.45
C GLN A 245 -28.72 56.32 -2.02
N GLY A 246 -27.48 56.67 -1.66
CA GLY A 246 -27.07 58.06 -1.42
C GLY A 246 -27.25 58.95 -2.65
N SER A 247 -26.77 58.48 -3.82
CA SER A 247 -26.87 59.23 -5.09
C SER A 247 -28.31 59.41 -5.62
N SER A 248 -29.26 58.60 -5.16
CA SER A 248 -30.68 58.73 -5.51
C SER A 248 -31.37 59.85 -4.72
N ARG A 249 -30.97 60.11 -3.47
CA ARG A 249 -31.55 61.18 -2.64
C ARG A 249 -31.15 62.57 -3.14
N ASP A 250 -29.92 62.72 -3.63
CA ASP A 250 -29.42 63.97 -4.21
C ASP A 250 -30.14 64.35 -5.52
N ARG A 251 -30.57 63.36 -6.32
CA ARG A 251 -31.31 63.58 -7.58
C ARG A 251 -32.77 64.00 -7.35
N THR A 252 -33.40 63.54 -6.26
CA THR A 252 -34.73 64.00 -5.86
C THR A 252 -34.74 65.46 -5.40
N ALA A 253 -33.64 65.94 -4.79
CA ALA A 253 -33.49 67.35 -4.41
C ALA A 253 -33.27 68.27 -5.64
N GLU A 254 -32.61 67.76 -6.68
CA GLU A 254 -32.43 68.48 -7.96
C GLU A 254 -33.73 68.60 -8.77
N LEU A 255 -34.59 67.59 -8.73
CA LEU A 255 -35.90 67.61 -9.39
C LEU A 255 -36.83 68.67 -8.80
N ASN A 256 -36.88 68.79 -7.47
CA ASN A 256 -37.71 69.79 -6.79
C ASN A 256 -37.23 71.24 -7.06
N ARG A 257 -35.93 71.46 -7.31
CA ARG A 257 -35.39 72.78 -7.71
C ARG A 257 -35.78 73.17 -9.14
N LEU A 258 -35.90 72.20 -10.05
CA LEU A 258 -36.24 72.46 -11.45
C LEU A 258 -37.73 72.72 -11.67
N GLU A 259 -38.61 72.11 -10.86
CA GLU A 259 -40.06 72.38 -10.89
C GLU A 259 -40.40 73.82 -10.45
N LEU A 260 -39.66 74.37 -9.48
CA LEU A 260 -39.78 75.77 -9.05
C LEU A 260 -39.41 76.79 -10.15
N VAL A 261 -38.42 76.47 -10.99
CA VAL A 261 -38.01 77.33 -12.12
C VAL A 261 -39.01 77.29 -13.28
N GLU A 262 -39.72 76.16 -13.46
CA GLU A 262 -40.74 76.07 -14.51
C GLU A 262 -42.01 76.87 -14.18
N LEU A 263 -42.36 76.98 -12.89
CA LEU A 263 -43.50 77.78 -12.42
C LEU A 263 -43.24 79.29 -12.55
N ALA A 264 -42.01 79.76 -12.28
CA ALA A 264 -41.63 81.16 -12.45
C ALA A 264 -41.75 81.63 -13.90
N HIS A 265 -41.32 80.81 -14.87
CA HIS A 265 -41.41 81.16 -16.29
C HIS A 265 -42.85 81.16 -16.84
N ARG A 266 -43.78 80.40 -16.24
CA ARG A 266 -45.20 80.43 -16.65
C ARG A 266 -45.91 81.71 -16.18
N ALA A 267 -45.49 82.28 -15.06
CA ALA A 267 -46.01 83.57 -14.58
C ALA A 267 -45.58 84.73 -15.49
N GLU A 268 -44.34 84.70 -16.00
CA GLU A 268 -43.79 85.74 -16.88
C GLU A 268 -44.41 85.75 -18.29
N ILE A 269 -44.78 84.58 -18.81
CA ILE A 269 -45.51 84.46 -20.08
C ILE A 269 -46.93 85.06 -19.96
N THR A 270 -47.59 84.88 -18.82
CA THR A 270 -48.93 85.44 -18.58
C THR A 270 -48.93 86.96 -18.44
N ARG A 271 -47.80 87.54 -17.99
CA ARG A 271 -47.60 89.00 -17.93
C ARG A 271 -47.40 89.60 -19.33
N LEU A 272 -46.59 88.97 -20.18
CA LEU A 272 -46.32 89.45 -21.53
C LEU A 272 -47.53 89.38 -22.47
N VAL A 273 -48.48 88.47 -22.21
CA VAL A 273 -49.74 88.38 -22.97
C VAL A 273 -50.74 89.48 -22.59
N ARG A 274 -50.63 90.08 -21.40
CA ARG A 274 -51.46 91.24 -20.99
C ARG A 274 -50.97 92.57 -21.56
N GLU A 275 -49.66 92.71 -21.78
CA GLU A 275 -49.05 93.92 -22.34
C GLU A 275 -49.28 94.07 -23.88
N GLU A 276 -49.77 93.03 -24.57
CA GLU A 276 -50.12 93.09 -26.01
C GLU A 276 -51.57 93.51 -26.30
N MET A 277 -52.43 93.68 -25.28
CA MET A 277 -53.84 94.03 -25.46
C MET A 277 -54.16 95.53 -25.44
N ASP A 278 -53.21 96.39 -25.07
CA ASP A 278 -53.39 97.84 -25.11
C ASP A 278 -52.49 98.43 -26.21
N LEU A 279 -53.12 99.08 -27.19
CA LEU A 279 -52.65 100.18 -28.06
C LEU A 279 -53.03 99.97 -29.54
N GLU A 280 -54.19 100.51 -29.92
CA GLU A 280 -54.53 100.89 -31.29
C GLU A 280 -54.44 102.42 -31.47
N LYS A 281 -53.72 102.89 -32.50
CA LYS A 281 -54.12 103.94 -33.47
C LYS A 281 -52.97 104.31 -34.46
N GLY A 282 -53.26 104.29 -35.77
CA GLY A 282 -52.74 105.26 -36.77
C GLY A 282 -51.54 104.92 -37.69
N ASP A 283 -51.78 104.23 -38.81
CA ASP A 283 -51.32 104.47 -40.21
C ASP A 283 -49.89 104.91 -40.66
N THR A 284 -48.87 104.86 -39.81
CA THR A 284 -47.52 104.38 -40.25
C THR A 284 -47.32 102.89 -39.95
N SER A 285 -48.41 102.28 -39.50
CA SER A 285 -48.47 100.99 -38.85
C SER A 285 -48.49 99.81 -39.81
N TYR A 286 -48.75 99.96 -41.12
CA TYR A 286 -48.83 98.79 -42.01
C TYR A 286 -47.44 98.25 -42.37
N LEU A 287 -46.48 99.11 -42.75
CA LEU A 287 -45.09 98.70 -43.01
C LEU A 287 -44.36 98.30 -41.72
N ALA A 288 -44.60 99.01 -40.62
CA ALA A 288 -44.12 98.61 -39.29
C ALA A 288 -44.76 97.29 -38.81
N ARG A 289 -46.05 97.04 -39.08
CA ARG A 289 -46.71 95.75 -38.80
C ARG A 289 -46.16 94.64 -39.69
N VAL A 290 -45.90 94.88 -40.97
CA VAL A 290 -45.29 93.87 -41.86
C VAL A 290 -43.85 93.57 -41.41
N ALA A 291 -43.05 94.56 -41.04
CA ALA A 291 -41.71 94.34 -40.48
C ALA A 291 -41.75 93.64 -39.11
N LYS A 292 -42.70 93.99 -38.23
CA LYS A 292 -42.92 93.36 -36.92
C LYS A 292 -43.47 91.93 -37.07
N LEU A 293 -44.31 91.67 -38.07
CA LEU A 293 -44.78 90.34 -38.47
C LEU A 293 -43.64 89.52 -39.07
N GLN A 294 -42.76 90.09 -39.88
CA GLN A 294 -41.57 89.41 -40.41
C GLN A 294 -40.61 89.03 -39.28
N LEU A 295 -40.39 89.92 -38.31
CA LEU A 295 -39.60 89.65 -37.11
C LEU A 295 -40.28 88.63 -36.19
N SER A 296 -41.61 88.67 -36.07
CA SER A 296 -42.42 87.67 -35.36
C SER A 296 -42.33 86.30 -36.02
N ILE A 297 -42.46 86.21 -37.34
CA ILE A 297 -42.30 84.97 -38.12
C ILE A 297 -40.89 84.42 -37.95
N ASN A 298 -39.86 85.27 -37.99
CA ASN A 298 -38.48 84.86 -37.73
C ASN A 298 -38.26 84.41 -36.27
N GLY A 299 -38.92 85.06 -35.30
CA GLY A 299 -38.94 84.68 -33.90
C GLY A 299 -39.64 83.33 -33.68
N LEU A 300 -40.77 83.10 -34.34
CA LEU A 300 -41.53 81.86 -34.34
C LEU A 300 -40.76 80.74 -35.03
N ALA A 301 -40.08 80.99 -36.14
CA ALA A 301 -39.19 80.03 -36.80
C ALA A 301 -38.01 79.62 -35.89
N LYS A 302 -37.40 80.58 -35.18
CA LYS A 302 -36.37 80.28 -34.17
C LYS A 302 -36.93 79.47 -33.00
N LYS A 303 -38.13 79.81 -32.49
CA LYS A 303 -38.82 79.05 -31.43
C LYS A 303 -39.18 77.63 -31.90
N GLN A 304 -39.67 77.46 -33.12
CA GLN A 304 -39.99 76.18 -33.73
C GLN A 304 -38.72 75.31 -33.88
N LYS A 305 -37.60 75.91 -34.32
CA LYS A 305 -36.31 75.22 -34.39
C LYS A 305 -35.79 74.80 -33.01
N LYS A 306 -35.97 75.63 -31.98
CA LYS A 306 -35.61 75.33 -30.59
C LYS A 306 -36.50 74.23 -29.99
N LEU A 307 -37.80 74.23 -30.31
CA LEU A 307 -38.74 73.17 -29.92
C LEU A 307 -38.45 71.85 -30.64
N ALA A 308 -38.16 71.87 -31.94
CA ALA A 308 -37.73 70.70 -32.70
C ALA A 308 -36.43 70.11 -32.14
N ALA A 309 -35.46 70.95 -31.76
CA ALA A 309 -34.23 70.51 -31.10
C ALA A 309 -34.49 69.91 -29.70
N LYS A 310 -35.41 70.48 -28.92
CA LYS A 310 -35.85 69.91 -27.63
C LYS A 310 -36.57 68.57 -27.81
N ALA A 311 -37.44 68.46 -28.82
CA ALA A 311 -38.15 67.23 -29.16
C ALA A 311 -37.17 66.13 -29.60
N ALA A 312 -36.20 66.46 -30.45
CA ALA A 312 -35.15 65.55 -30.88
C ALA A 312 -34.28 65.07 -29.69
N LYS A 313 -33.90 65.97 -28.77
CA LYS A 313 -33.18 65.61 -27.53
C LYS A 313 -34.02 64.68 -26.64
N LYS A 314 -35.31 64.96 -26.44
CA LYS A 314 -36.22 64.07 -25.69
C LYS A 314 -36.36 62.70 -26.34
N GLN A 315 -36.46 62.64 -27.66
CA GLN A 315 -36.58 61.38 -28.40
C GLN A 315 -35.28 60.55 -28.34
N ALA A 316 -34.12 61.20 -28.36
CA ALA A 316 -32.83 60.53 -28.12
C ALA A 316 -32.73 59.99 -26.68
N ALA A 317 -33.18 60.75 -25.68
CA ALA A 317 -33.21 60.32 -24.29
C ALA A 317 -34.18 59.13 -24.06
N LEU A 318 -35.34 59.12 -24.72
CA LEU A 318 -36.27 57.98 -24.68
C LEU A 318 -35.66 56.72 -25.29
N LYS A 319 -34.98 56.83 -26.45
CA LYS A 319 -34.28 55.69 -27.06
C LYS A 319 -33.15 55.15 -26.18
N ALA A 320 -32.42 56.03 -25.48
CA ALA A 320 -31.40 55.61 -24.52
C ALA A 320 -32.02 54.85 -23.34
N ARG A 321 -33.12 55.35 -22.77
CA ARG A 321 -33.88 54.67 -21.69
C ARG A 321 -34.46 53.33 -22.13
N GLU A 322 -34.93 53.21 -23.37
CA GLU A 322 -35.39 51.92 -23.92
C GLU A 322 -34.25 50.90 -24.03
N GLN A 323 -33.04 51.34 -24.40
CA GLN A 323 -31.86 50.47 -24.43
C GLN A 323 -31.43 50.05 -23.01
N GLU A 324 -31.47 50.96 -22.04
CA GLU A 324 -31.23 50.65 -20.63
C GLU A 324 -32.24 49.66 -20.07
N SER A 325 -33.54 49.86 -20.34
CA SER A 325 -34.61 48.93 -19.93
C SER A 325 -34.40 47.53 -20.52
N LYS A 326 -34.03 47.44 -21.81
CA LYS A 326 -33.64 46.17 -22.44
C LYS A 326 -32.42 45.54 -21.77
N GLY A 327 -31.41 46.35 -21.44
CA GLY A 327 -30.23 45.92 -20.68
C GLY A 327 -30.61 45.31 -19.33
N LEU A 328 -31.43 46.01 -18.54
CA LEU A 328 -31.92 45.56 -17.23
C LEU A 328 -32.73 44.25 -17.32
N LEU A 329 -33.57 44.09 -18.34
CA LEU A 329 -34.29 42.82 -18.61
C LEU A 329 -33.33 41.66 -18.88
N THR A 330 -32.24 41.90 -19.61
CA THR A 330 -31.21 40.86 -19.82
C THR A 330 -30.43 40.53 -18.53
N GLU A 331 -30.22 41.51 -17.66
CA GLU A 331 -29.61 41.25 -16.34
C GLU A 331 -30.56 40.49 -15.41
N GLN A 332 -31.83 40.88 -15.37
CA GLN A 332 -32.86 40.18 -14.58
C GLN A 332 -32.97 38.70 -14.99
N THR A 333 -32.96 38.42 -16.29
CA THR A 333 -32.98 37.03 -16.80
C THR A 333 -31.68 36.28 -16.46
N ARG A 334 -30.51 36.93 -16.45
CA ARG A 334 -29.25 36.34 -15.97
C ARG A 334 -29.33 36.00 -14.47
N TYR A 335 -29.84 36.91 -13.65
CA TYR A 335 -29.99 36.68 -12.21
C TYR A 335 -30.96 35.54 -11.93
N ARG A 336 -32.11 35.47 -12.60
CA ARG A 336 -33.06 34.34 -12.49
C ARG A 336 -32.41 33.00 -12.83
N ARG A 337 -31.60 32.94 -13.91
CA ARG A 337 -30.84 31.72 -14.25
C ARG A 337 -29.83 31.35 -13.16
N ARG A 338 -29.14 32.35 -12.59
CA ARG A 338 -28.16 32.13 -11.53
C ARG A 338 -28.82 31.62 -10.24
N ILE A 339 -29.99 32.13 -9.88
CA ILE A 339 -30.79 31.64 -8.74
C ILE A 339 -31.20 30.19 -8.99
N ALA A 340 -31.75 29.85 -10.16
CA ALA A 340 -32.14 28.48 -10.48
C ALA A 340 -30.96 27.49 -10.42
N ASP A 341 -29.77 27.91 -10.85
CA ASP A 341 -28.55 27.09 -10.73
C ASP A 341 -28.08 26.93 -9.28
N LEU A 342 -28.23 27.96 -8.44
CA LEU A 342 -27.95 27.88 -7.01
C LEU A 342 -28.93 26.93 -6.31
N ASP A 343 -30.22 26.98 -6.65
CA ASP A 343 -31.23 26.07 -6.09
C ASP A 343 -30.94 24.61 -6.45
N ARG A 344 -30.54 24.34 -7.70
CA ARG A 344 -30.11 23.00 -8.13
C ARG A 344 -28.89 22.52 -7.34
N ARG A 345 -27.92 23.40 -7.09
CA ARG A 345 -26.74 23.09 -6.27
C ARG A 345 -27.13 22.82 -4.82
N TYR A 346 -28.01 23.63 -4.24
CA TYR A 346 -28.51 23.44 -2.89
C TYR A 346 -29.23 22.10 -2.74
N ALA A 347 -30.11 21.75 -3.69
CA ALA A 347 -30.80 20.46 -3.70
C ALA A 347 -29.82 19.27 -3.81
N SER A 348 -28.78 19.40 -4.63
CA SER A 348 -27.71 18.38 -4.74
C SER A 348 -26.93 18.23 -3.43
N VAL A 349 -26.58 19.34 -2.78
CA VAL A 349 -25.90 19.34 -1.47
C VAL A 349 -26.81 18.72 -0.40
N LYS A 350 -28.09 19.09 -0.34
CA LYS A 350 -29.07 18.52 0.60
C LYS A 350 -29.19 17.00 0.45
N LYS A 351 -29.23 16.48 -0.79
CA LYS A 351 -29.19 15.03 -1.05
C LYS A 351 -27.87 14.40 -0.59
N ALA A 352 -26.74 15.05 -0.83
CA ALA A 352 -25.43 14.56 -0.40
C ALA A 352 -25.31 14.51 1.14
N VAL A 353 -25.84 15.50 1.86
CA VAL A 353 -25.88 15.55 3.33
C VAL A 353 -26.70 14.38 3.87
N LYS A 354 -27.93 14.17 3.38
CA LYS A 354 -28.75 13.00 3.77
C LYS A 354 -28.02 11.67 3.54
N GLY A 355 -27.30 11.55 2.42
CA GLY A 355 -26.50 10.36 2.12
C GLY A 355 -25.28 10.17 3.04
N GLN A 356 -24.74 11.24 3.61
CA GLN A 356 -23.69 11.18 4.64
C GLN A 356 -24.27 10.86 6.01
N ASP A 357 -25.42 11.42 6.38
CA ASP A 357 -26.10 11.12 7.64
C ASP A 357 -26.45 9.64 7.75
N GLN A 358 -26.97 9.04 6.67
CA GLN A 358 -27.20 7.59 6.61
C GLN A 358 -25.92 6.77 6.76
N LYS A 359 -24.78 7.26 6.29
CA LYS A 359 -23.48 6.60 6.51
C LYS A 359 -23.01 6.74 7.95
N LEU A 360 -23.22 7.89 8.58
CA LEU A 360 -22.91 8.11 9.99
C LEU A 360 -23.74 7.19 10.89
N VAL A 361 -25.04 7.04 10.63
CA VAL A 361 -25.91 6.10 11.35
C VAL A 361 -25.38 4.66 11.23
N LYS A 362 -25.02 4.22 10.03
CA LYS A 362 -24.42 2.89 9.81
C LYS A 362 -23.06 2.71 10.49
N LEU A 363 -22.28 3.78 10.63
CA LEU A 363 -21.00 3.74 11.34
C LEU A 363 -21.19 3.68 12.85
N ARG A 364 -22.17 4.41 13.40
CA ARG A 364 -22.54 4.35 14.83
C ARG A 364 -22.99 2.94 15.22
N ALA A 365 -23.91 2.35 14.48
CA ALA A 365 -24.36 0.98 14.74
C ALA A 365 -23.21 -0.06 14.70
N LYS A 366 -22.19 0.15 13.87
CA LYS A 366 -20.99 -0.70 13.86
C LYS A 366 -20.09 -0.47 15.07
N LEU A 367 -20.05 0.76 15.57
CA LEU A 367 -19.27 1.13 16.75
C LEU A 367 -19.91 0.49 17.99
N ASP A 368 -21.24 0.59 18.12
CA ASP A 368 -22.01 -0.05 19.19
C ASP A 368 -21.79 -1.58 19.20
N GLY A 369 -21.80 -2.22 18.02
CA GLY A 369 -21.48 -3.64 17.89
C GLY A 369 -20.04 -3.99 18.31
N LEU A 370 -19.07 -3.12 18.02
CA LEU A 370 -17.69 -3.32 18.45
C LEU A 370 -17.50 -3.11 19.96
N ASP A 371 -18.24 -2.18 20.56
CA ASP A 371 -18.23 -1.97 22.01
C ASP A 371 -18.85 -3.16 22.74
N GLY A 372 -19.92 -3.75 22.18
CA GLY A 372 -20.45 -5.03 22.66
C GLY A 372 -19.43 -6.17 22.59
N GLU A 373 -18.72 -6.31 21.45
CA GLU A 373 -17.63 -7.29 21.31
C GLU A 373 -16.51 -7.05 22.32
N LEU A 374 -16.14 -5.79 22.57
CA LEU A 374 -15.13 -5.41 23.57
C LEU A 374 -15.56 -5.82 24.98
N GLY A 375 -16.80 -5.54 25.36
CA GLY A 375 -17.37 -5.96 26.64
C GLY A 375 -17.27 -7.47 26.85
N THR A 376 -17.63 -8.27 25.84
CA THR A 376 -17.49 -9.74 25.91
C THR A 376 -16.04 -10.22 25.98
N ALA A 377 -15.10 -9.49 25.36
CA ALA A 377 -13.69 -9.83 25.41
C ALA A 377 -13.09 -9.54 26.80
N LEU A 378 -13.51 -8.44 27.44
CA LEU A 378 -13.11 -8.08 28.80
C LEU A 378 -13.60 -9.13 29.81
N THR A 379 -14.86 -9.54 29.74
CA THR A 379 -15.39 -10.58 30.65
C THR A 379 -14.67 -11.92 30.46
N ARG A 380 -14.34 -12.31 29.22
CA ARG A 380 -13.51 -13.50 28.95
C ARG A 380 -12.10 -13.37 29.52
N TYR A 381 -11.49 -12.19 29.42
CA TYR A 381 -10.18 -11.92 30.01
C TYR A 381 -10.20 -12.03 31.54
N GLU A 382 -11.22 -11.46 32.19
CA GLU A 382 -11.42 -11.59 33.64
C GLU A 382 -11.62 -13.05 34.08
N GLN A 383 -12.40 -13.84 33.34
CA GLN A 383 -12.55 -15.26 33.62
C GLN A 383 -11.22 -16.02 33.45
N ALA A 384 -10.45 -15.70 32.41
CA ALA A 384 -9.14 -16.31 32.17
C ALA A 384 -8.14 -15.96 33.28
N THR A 385 -8.12 -14.72 33.76
CA THR A 385 -7.26 -14.30 34.87
C THR A 385 -7.66 -14.97 36.19
N LYS A 386 -8.96 -15.12 36.47
CA LYS A 386 -9.44 -15.91 37.62
C LYS A 386 -9.00 -17.36 37.54
N ARG A 387 -9.09 -17.99 36.36
CA ARG A 387 -8.61 -19.37 36.14
C ARG A 387 -7.09 -19.49 36.30
N LEU A 388 -6.33 -18.51 35.81
CA LEU A 388 -4.88 -18.47 35.99
C LEU A 388 -4.49 -18.38 37.46
N LYS A 389 -5.17 -17.53 38.25
CA LYS A 389 -4.94 -17.45 39.70
C LYS A 389 -5.19 -18.79 40.39
N LYS A 390 -6.28 -19.48 40.05
CA LYS A 390 -6.57 -20.84 40.56
C LYS A 390 -5.50 -21.85 40.16
N SER A 391 -5.06 -21.83 38.90
CA SER A 391 -4.00 -22.72 38.41
C SER A 391 -2.67 -22.50 39.13
N LYS A 392 -2.31 -21.25 39.41
CA LYS A 392 -1.10 -20.92 40.17
C LYS A 392 -1.18 -21.41 41.61
N ALA A 393 -2.35 -21.29 42.25
CA ALA A 393 -2.55 -21.85 43.58
C ALA A 393 -2.38 -23.37 43.57
N SER A 394 -2.96 -24.08 42.60
CA SER A 394 -2.77 -25.53 42.48
C SER A 394 -1.33 -25.94 42.15
N GLU A 395 -0.60 -25.11 41.42
CA GLU A 395 0.83 -25.35 41.13
C GLU A 395 1.66 -25.25 42.41
N ALA A 396 1.43 -24.23 43.23
CA ALA A 396 2.06 -24.10 44.55
C ALA A 396 1.71 -25.28 45.48
N ASP A 397 0.45 -25.74 45.50
CA ASP A 397 0.05 -26.92 46.28
C ASP A 397 0.77 -28.20 45.83
N LEU A 398 0.97 -28.37 44.51
CA LEU A 398 1.70 -29.50 43.94
C LEU A 398 3.20 -29.42 44.23
N GLU A 399 3.78 -28.22 44.20
CA GLU A 399 5.18 -28.00 44.60
C GLU A 399 5.41 -28.36 46.07
N ASN A 400 4.51 -27.91 46.96
CA ASN A 400 4.57 -28.26 48.39
C ASN A 400 4.48 -29.78 48.59
N ARG A 401 3.54 -30.46 47.91
CA ARG A 401 3.45 -31.94 47.95
C ARG A 401 4.71 -32.62 47.41
N ALA A 402 5.35 -32.07 46.38
CA ALA A 402 6.59 -32.62 45.84
C ALA A 402 7.75 -32.48 46.84
N VAL A 403 7.80 -31.37 47.58
CA VAL A 403 8.77 -31.18 48.68
C VAL A 403 8.53 -32.20 49.80
N ASP A 404 7.27 -32.39 50.22
CA ASP A 404 6.93 -33.38 51.26
C ASP A 404 7.31 -34.80 50.84
N LEU A 405 7.03 -35.18 49.59
CA LEU A 405 7.40 -36.50 49.06
C LEU A 405 8.92 -36.68 48.99
N ARG A 406 9.68 -35.63 48.63
CA ARG A 406 11.15 -35.68 48.67
C ARG A 406 11.67 -35.87 50.10
N ALA A 407 11.06 -35.20 51.08
CA ALA A 407 11.41 -35.39 52.49
C ALA A 407 11.11 -36.81 52.97
N GLN A 408 9.98 -37.39 52.57
CA GLN A 408 9.62 -38.78 52.86
C GLN A 408 10.61 -39.77 52.22
N ILE A 409 10.97 -39.58 50.95
CA ILE A 409 11.98 -40.41 50.28
C ILE A 409 13.33 -40.31 51.00
N ALA A 410 13.77 -39.10 51.37
CA ALA A 410 15.03 -38.89 52.09
C ALA A 410 15.01 -39.54 53.50
N LYS A 411 13.84 -39.65 54.14
CA LYS A 411 13.68 -40.40 55.39
C LYS A 411 13.81 -41.91 55.13
N LEU A 412 13.09 -42.44 54.14
CA LEU A 412 13.16 -43.86 53.77
C LEU A 412 14.58 -44.30 53.39
N VAL A 413 15.31 -43.47 52.64
CA VAL A 413 16.71 -43.75 52.27
C VAL A 413 17.62 -43.84 53.50
N ARG A 414 17.41 -42.97 54.50
CA ARG A 414 18.14 -43.05 55.78
C ARG A 414 17.78 -44.32 56.54
N ASP A 415 16.48 -44.62 56.67
CA ASP A 415 16.00 -45.83 57.34
C ASP A 415 16.55 -47.11 56.66
N THR A 416 16.68 -47.13 55.33
CA THR A 416 17.30 -48.26 54.61
C THR A 416 18.79 -48.36 54.87
N ALA A 417 19.53 -47.24 54.89
CA ALA A 417 20.96 -47.24 55.20
C ALA A 417 21.22 -47.73 56.63
N ASP A 418 20.39 -47.32 57.60
CA ASP A 418 20.49 -47.78 58.99
C ASP A 418 20.21 -49.29 59.10
N ARG A 419 19.22 -49.81 58.38
CA ARG A 419 18.94 -51.26 58.33
C ARG A 419 20.06 -52.05 57.66
N GLU A 420 20.65 -51.54 56.57
CA GLU A 420 21.82 -52.17 55.93
C GLU A 420 23.02 -52.20 56.88
N ALA A 421 23.25 -51.13 57.64
CA ALA A 421 24.29 -51.10 58.67
C ALA A 421 24.04 -52.13 59.78
N GLN A 422 22.78 -52.27 60.24
CA GLN A 422 22.39 -53.32 61.19
C GLN A 422 22.60 -54.73 60.62
N HIS A 423 22.23 -54.95 59.35
CA HIS A 423 22.47 -56.23 58.66
C HIS A 423 23.97 -56.56 58.61
N GLY A 424 24.81 -55.62 58.19
CA GLY A 424 26.27 -55.81 58.17
C GLY A 424 26.85 -56.10 59.56
N GLN A 425 26.29 -55.53 60.64
CA GLN A 425 26.70 -55.90 62.01
C GLN A 425 26.26 -57.33 62.37
N SER A 426 25.06 -57.75 62.00
CA SER A 426 24.57 -59.12 62.25
C SER A 426 25.37 -60.17 61.47
N GLU A 427 25.75 -59.91 60.21
CA GLU A 427 26.62 -60.79 59.42
C GLU A 427 28.00 -60.95 60.05
N ARG A 428 28.59 -59.86 60.57
CA ARG A 428 29.85 -59.92 61.31
C ARG A 428 29.73 -60.77 62.58
N ARG A 429 28.60 -60.70 63.29
CA ARG A 429 28.32 -61.58 64.45
C ARG A 429 28.20 -63.04 64.02
N LEU A 430 27.44 -63.31 62.95
CA LEU A 430 27.28 -64.64 62.38
C LEU A 430 28.63 -65.24 61.96
N GLY A 431 29.48 -64.47 61.28
CA GLY A 431 30.82 -64.91 60.87
C GLY A 431 31.73 -65.26 62.06
N ARG A 432 31.65 -64.49 63.17
CA ARG A 432 32.37 -64.82 64.42
C ARG A 432 31.86 -66.13 65.03
N GLU A 433 30.56 -66.33 65.08
CA GLU A 433 29.96 -67.57 65.61
C GLU A 433 30.29 -68.78 64.74
N GLN A 434 30.22 -68.67 63.41
CA GLN A 434 30.65 -69.73 62.50
C GLN A 434 32.13 -70.09 62.66
N ALA A 435 33.01 -69.10 62.85
CA ALA A 435 34.42 -69.35 63.14
C ALA A 435 34.61 -70.08 64.49
N ARG A 436 33.79 -69.76 65.49
CA ARG A 436 33.73 -70.45 66.79
C ARG A 436 33.32 -71.91 66.62
N VAL A 437 32.26 -72.17 65.86
CA VAL A 437 31.78 -73.53 65.53
C VAL A 437 32.86 -74.33 64.82
N LYS A 438 33.56 -73.74 63.83
CA LYS A 438 34.69 -74.41 63.14
C LYS A 438 35.85 -74.78 64.08
N LYS A 439 36.19 -73.89 65.02
CA LYS A 439 37.22 -74.19 66.04
C LYS A 439 36.78 -75.32 66.97
N LEU A 440 35.52 -75.30 67.42
CA LEU A 440 34.96 -76.37 68.24
C LEU A 440 34.90 -77.70 67.50
N SER A 441 34.49 -77.72 66.23
CA SER A 441 34.46 -78.95 65.42
C SER A 441 35.86 -79.53 65.21
N ALA A 442 36.87 -78.69 64.96
CA ALA A 442 38.26 -79.12 64.88
C ALA A 442 38.77 -79.68 66.22
N SER A 443 38.37 -79.10 67.34
CA SER A 443 38.67 -79.61 68.67
C SER A 443 38.02 -80.98 68.94
N VAL A 444 36.77 -81.18 68.50
CA VAL A 444 36.07 -82.46 68.61
C VAL A 444 36.73 -83.52 67.73
N GLU A 445 37.13 -83.19 66.51
CA GLU A 445 37.88 -84.11 65.64
C GLU A 445 39.25 -84.49 66.23
N ALA A 446 39.96 -83.52 66.82
CA ALA A 446 41.23 -83.78 67.50
C ALA A 446 41.03 -84.73 68.70
N ALA A 447 40.01 -84.48 69.53
CA ALA A 447 39.65 -85.36 70.64
C ALA A 447 39.26 -86.78 70.15
N ARG A 448 38.52 -86.88 69.04
CA ARG A 448 38.15 -88.16 68.43
C ARG A 448 39.37 -88.93 67.91
N LYS A 449 40.34 -88.25 67.29
CA LYS A 449 41.62 -88.86 66.89
C LYS A 449 42.45 -89.30 68.10
N GLN A 450 42.39 -88.56 69.20
CA GLN A 450 43.04 -88.94 70.47
C GLN A 450 42.39 -90.18 71.08
N ALA A 451 41.06 -90.27 71.09
CA ALA A 451 40.31 -91.44 71.52
C ALA A 451 40.59 -92.66 70.62
N GLN A 452 40.70 -92.47 69.30
CA GLN A 452 41.11 -93.54 68.37
C GLN A 452 42.53 -94.02 68.63
N ARG A 453 43.48 -93.12 68.94
CA ARG A 453 44.85 -93.51 69.35
C ARG A 453 44.85 -94.29 70.66
N ALA A 454 44.06 -93.89 71.64
CA ALA A 454 43.87 -94.63 72.88
C ALA A 454 43.23 -96.02 72.61
N GLY A 455 42.26 -96.10 71.70
CA GLY A 455 41.67 -97.36 71.23
C GLY A 455 42.66 -98.28 70.52
N VAL A 456 43.57 -97.74 69.70
CA VAL A 456 44.65 -98.51 69.06
C VAL A 456 45.67 -99.00 70.10
N LEU A 457 45.95 -98.22 71.15
CA LEU A 457 46.82 -98.66 72.26
C LEU A 457 46.15 -99.77 73.08
N LEU A 458 44.84 -99.68 73.36
CA LEU A 458 44.05 -100.76 73.95
C LEU A 458 44.05 -102.01 73.05
N ALA A 459 43.87 -101.86 71.74
CA ALA A 459 43.93 -102.97 70.80
C ALA A 459 45.32 -103.62 70.71
N LYS A 460 46.41 -102.86 70.90
CA LYS A 460 47.77 -103.41 71.01
C LYS A 460 47.99 -104.15 72.33
N ALA A 461 47.39 -103.69 73.43
CA ALA A 461 47.39 -104.40 74.70
C ALA A 461 46.62 -105.73 74.62
N HIS A 462 45.45 -105.73 73.95
CA HIS A 462 44.68 -106.95 73.67
C HIS A 462 45.40 -107.89 72.68
N LYS A 463 46.12 -107.38 71.68
CA LYS A 463 46.92 -108.21 70.76
C LYS A 463 48.08 -108.95 71.44
N LYS A 464 48.69 -108.38 72.48
CA LYS A 464 49.69 -109.07 73.30
C LYS A 464 49.09 -110.20 74.16
N ALA A 465 47.81 -110.07 74.54
CA ALA A 465 47.06 -111.11 75.25
C ALA A 465 46.50 -112.19 74.30
N ASP A 466 46.27 -111.86 73.03
CA ASP A 466 45.79 -112.81 72.03
C ASP A 466 46.92 -113.57 71.29
N GLU A 467 48.16 -113.05 71.29
CA GLU A 467 49.36 -113.73 70.77
C GLU A 467 49.77 -114.95 71.63
N THR A 468 49.35 -114.98 72.89
CA THR A 468 49.46 -116.16 73.76
C THR A 468 48.42 -117.24 73.44
N ASP A 469 47.24 -116.87 72.92
CA ASP A 469 46.14 -117.80 72.66
C ASP A 469 46.05 -118.27 71.19
N ARG A 470 46.51 -117.49 70.22
CA ARG A 470 46.47 -117.82 68.77
C ARG A 470 47.73 -118.50 68.22
N ARG A 471 48.74 -118.77 69.05
CA ARG A 471 49.72 -119.83 68.79
C ARG A 471 49.10 -121.22 68.82
N ALA A 472 47.89 -121.37 69.34
CA ALA A 472 47.25 -122.67 69.44
C ALA A 472 46.71 -123.19 68.10
N ASN A 473 45.84 -122.51 67.34
CA ASN A 473 45.19 -123.17 66.19
C ASN A 473 44.56 -122.19 65.16
N GLY A 474 44.90 -122.27 63.87
CA GLY A 474 43.92 -121.93 62.81
C GLY A 474 44.29 -120.88 61.76
N LEU A 475 45.57 -120.71 61.45
CA LEU A 475 46.07 -119.94 60.30
C LEU A 475 45.73 -120.50 58.89
N ALA A 476 44.81 -121.46 58.70
CA ALA A 476 44.79 -122.24 57.45
C ALA A 476 43.68 -121.93 56.43
N LYS A 477 42.53 -121.31 56.77
CA LYS A 477 41.33 -121.39 55.88
C LYS A 477 40.80 -120.09 55.27
N GLU A 478 41.21 -118.89 55.69
CA GLU A 478 40.61 -117.62 55.22
C GLU A 478 41.37 -116.88 54.11
N LEU A 479 42.60 -117.28 53.76
CA LEU A 479 43.43 -116.56 52.78
C LEU A 479 43.01 -116.73 51.30
N ALA A 480 42.17 -117.71 50.97
CA ALA A 480 41.79 -118.01 49.58
C ALA A 480 40.63 -117.16 49.02
N ARG A 481 39.77 -116.59 49.88
CA ARG A 481 38.54 -115.88 49.44
C ARG A 481 38.77 -114.42 49.02
N LEU A 482 39.84 -113.77 49.48
CA LEU A 482 40.01 -112.31 49.33
C LEU A 482 40.66 -111.86 48.00
N ARG A 483 41.21 -112.76 47.18
CA ARG A 483 41.87 -112.38 45.90
C ARG A 483 40.91 -112.18 44.71
N VAL A 484 39.69 -112.72 44.76
CA VAL A 484 38.73 -112.71 43.63
C VAL A 484 37.90 -111.41 43.56
N LEU A 485 37.80 -110.65 44.66
CA LEU A 485 36.98 -109.42 44.72
C LEU A 485 37.69 -108.15 44.22
N ALA A 486 39.02 -108.14 44.11
CA ALA A 486 39.78 -106.95 43.70
C ALA A 486 39.73 -106.67 42.18
N SER A 487 39.71 -107.71 41.34
CA SER A 487 39.81 -107.61 39.88
C SER A 487 38.55 -107.10 39.17
N ARG A 488 37.42 -107.00 39.90
CA ARG A 488 36.13 -106.53 39.37
C ARG A 488 35.94 -105.02 39.47
N ALA A 489 36.70 -104.34 40.33
CA ALA A 489 36.57 -102.90 40.55
C ALA A 489 37.35 -102.04 39.53
N GLU A 490 38.40 -102.58 38.90
CA GLU A 490 39.27 -101.82 37.98
C GLU A 490 38.67 -101.64 36.57
N ARG A 491 37.78 -102.54 36.11
CA ARG A 491 37.13 -102.41 34.79
C ARG A 491 36.05 -101.32 34.75
N GLY A 492 35.31 -101.11 35.84
CA GLY A 492 34.26 -100.09 35.89
C GLY A 492 34.75 -98.64 35.91
N LEU A 493 36.06 -98.41 36.12
CA LEU A 493 36.66 -97.07 36.17
C LEU A 493 37.17 -96.62 34.80
N SER A 494 37.46 -97.56 33.89
CA SER A 494 37.86 -97.30 32.51
C SER A 494 36.67 -96.90 31.63
N ASP A 495 35.54 -97.60 31.77
CA ASP A 495 34.32 -97.33 30.99
C ASP A 495 33.70 -95.96 31.30
N ALA A 496 33.91 -95.43 32.51
CA ALA A 496 33.44 -94.10 32.92
C ALA A 496 34.32 -92.94 32.38
N GLN A 497 35.57 -93.21 31.98
CA GLN A 497 36.47 -92.19 31.44
C GLN A 497 36.26 -91.95 29.93
N GLU A 498 35.85 -92.96 29.17
CA GLU A 498 35.48 -92.79 27.75
C GLU A 498 34.17 -92.01 27.59
N ALA A 499 33.15 -92.28 28.41
CA ALA A 499 31.86 -91.57 28.36
C ALA A 499 31.99 -90.04 28.63
N LEU A 500 32.95 -89.63 29.47
CA LEU A 500 33.25 -88.21 29.73
C LEU A 500 34.00 -87.51 28.58
N GLY A 501 34.67 -88.27 27.71
CA GLY A 501 35.34 -87.76 26.51
C GLY A 501 34.35 -87.40 25.41
N ASP A 502 33.35 -88.25 25.18
CA ASP A 502 32.33 -88.07 24.15
C ASP A 502 31.38 -86.90 24.46
N GLU A 503 30.96 -86.73 25.71
CA GLU A 503 30.13 -85.59 26.14
C GLU A 503 30.83 -84.23 25.96
N ARG A 504 32.16 -84.18 26.12
CA ARG A 504 32.95 -82.96 25.89
C ARG A 504 32.97 -82.55 24.42
N GLY A 505 32.99 -83.51 23.50
CA GLY A 505 32.92 -83.26 22.06
C GLY A 505 31.58 -82.64 21.62
N GLU A 506 30.47 -83.10 22.19
CA GLU A 506 29.13 -82.57 21.90
C GLU A 506 28.94 -81.14 22.40
N VAL A 507 29.45 -80.82 23.60
CA VAL A 507 29.41 -79.46 24.17
C VAL A 507 30.21 -78.49 23.30
N GLU A 508 31.39 -78.88 22.82
CA GLU A 508 32.22 -78.02 21.97
C GLU A 508 31.56 -77.76 20.59
N ALA A 509 30.87 -78.77 20.03
CA ALA A 509 30.10 -78.63 18.79
C ALA A 509 28.88 -77.69 18.96
N LEU A 510 28.19 -77.76 20.10
CA LEU A 510 27.07 -76.87 20.44
C LEU A 510 27.53 -75.41 20.63
N VAL A 511 28.69 -75.19 21.27
CA VAL A 511 29.28 -73.85 21.41
C VAL A 511 29.61 -73.24 20.04
N LYS A 512 30.20 -74.01 19.12
CA LYS A 512 30.49 -73.56 17.74
C LYS A 512 29.21 -73.25 16.95
N ARG A 513 28.13 -74.02 17.13
CA ARG A 513 26.80 -73.74 16.53
C ARG A 513 26.15 -72.48 17.10
N LEU A 514 26.25 -72.24 18.41
CA LEU A 514 25.75 -71.03 19.07
C LEU A 514 26.50 -69.77 18.60
N ALA A 515 27.81 -69.85 18.43
CA ALA A 515 28.61 -68.73 17.90
C ALA A 515 28.20 -68.36 16.45
N LYS A 516 28.00 -69.36 15.58
CA LYS A 516 27.49 -69.13 14.20
C LYS A 516 26.08 -68.50 14.20
N ARG A 517 25.16 -68.98 15.04
CA ARG A 517 23.79 -68.41 15.14
C ARG A 517 23.79 -66.98 15.68
N ARG A 518 24.66 -66.65 16.64
CA ARG A 518 24.83 -65.28 17.14
C ARG A 518 25.33 -64.31 16.07
N LYS A 519 26.25 -64.75 15.21
CA LYS A 519 26.74 -63.94 14.08
C LYS A 519 25.63 -63.65 13.06
N ILE A 520 24.84 -64.66 12.70
CA ILE A 520 23.69 -64.52 11.78
C ILE A 520 22.64 -63.55 12.36
N LEU A 521 22.35 -63.62 13.66
CA LEU A 521 21.43 -62.69 14.34
C LEU A 521 21.97 -61.24 14.37
N ALA A 522 23.27 -61.06 14.56
CA ALA A 522 23.90 -59.74 14.50
C ALA A 522 23.79 -59.12 13.08
N ASP A 523 24.04 -59.91 12.04
CA ASP A 523 23.92 -59.44 10.64
C ASP A 523 22.46 -59.16 10.25
N ALA A 524 21.50 -59.95 10.75
CA ALA A 524 20.06 -59.73 10.54
C ALA A 524 19.56 -58.44 11.22
N THR A 525 19.98 -58.17 12.46
CA THR A 525 19.61 -56.93 13.16
C THR A 525 20.23 -55.68 12.54
N ALA A 526 21.42 -55.79 11.94
CA ALA A 526 22.02 -54.70 11.16
C ALA A 526 21.22 -54.40 9.88
N LYS A 527 20.82 -55.44 9.12
CA LYS A 527 19.94 -55.30 7.94
C LYS A 527 18.54 -54.78 8.28
N GLU A 528 17.98 -55.17 9.42
CA GLU A 528 16.70 -54.64 9.88
C GLU A 528 16.78 -53.13 10.17
N LYS A 529 17.88 -52.67 10.78
CA LYS A 529 18.11 -51.24 11.03
C LYS A 529 18.24 -50.44 9.73
N SER A 530 18.91 -50.98 8.70
CA SER A 530 19.02 -50.30 7.40
C SER A 530 17.67 -50.23 6.68
N ILE A 531 16.90 -51.32 6.67
CA ILE A 531 15.56 -51.36 6.07
C ILE A 531 14.59 -50.40 6.79
N ARG A 532 14.65 -50.30 8.12
CA ARG A 532 13.84 -49.32 8.88
C ARG A 532 14.22 -47.88 8.56
N ALA A 533 15.50 -47.59 8.31
CA ALA A 533 15.95 -46.27 7.90
C ALA A 533 15.45 -45.90 6.49
N GLU A 534 15.50 -46.85 5.55
CA GLU A 534 14.97 -46.68 4.19
C GLU A 534 13.43 -46.51 4.19
N LEU A 535 12.70 -47.27 5.02
CA LEU A 535 11.27 -47.09 5.23
C LEU A 535 10.93 -45.71 5.83
N ALA A 536 11.75 -45.21 6.75
CA ALA A 536 11.57 -43.87 7.31
C ALA A 536 11.82 -42.76 6.28
N GLU A 537 12.81 -42.92 5.41
CA GLU A 537 13.08 -41.96 4.32
C GLU A 537 12.02 -42.01 3.22
N THR A 538 11.55 -43.20 2.82
CA THR A 538 10.44 -43.34 1.87
C THR A 538 9.13 -42.77 2.44
N ALA A 539 8.84 -42.96 3.73
CA ALA A 539 7.68 -42.33 4.39
C ALA A 539 7.80 -40.79 4.44
N LYS A 540 8.99 -40.24 4.66
CA LYS A 540 9.24 -38.78 4.56
C LYS A 540 9.04 -38.28 3.12
N ALA A 541 9.51 -39.04 2.12
CA ALA A 541 9.33 -38.71 0.72
C ALA A 541 7.83 -38.71 0.33
N GLN A 542 7.07 -39.72 0.75
CA GLN A 542 5.61 -39.77 0.55
C GLN A 542 4.86 -38.62 1.22
N ARG A 543 5.27 -38.20 2.42
CA ARG A 543 4.69 -37.02 3.08
C ARG A 543 5.01 -35.73 2.31
N ARG A 544 6.22 -35.59 1.78
CA ARG A 544 6.61 -34.44 0.94
C ARG A 544 5.84 -34.40 -0.37
N THR A 545 5.64 -35.53 -1.04
CA THR A 545 4.83 -35.60 -2.27
C THR A 545 3.36 -35.33 -1.99
N GLY A 546 2.80 -35.87 -0.90
CA GLY A 546 1.44 -35.56 -0.45
C GLY A 546 1.22 -34.06 -0.16
N GLN A 547 2.17 -33.42 0.53
CA GLN A 547 2.14 -31.98 0.77
C GLN A 547 2.28 -31.16 -0.53
N ALA A 548 3.16 -31.58 -1.44
CA ALA A 548 3.32 -30.94 -2.75
C ALA A 548 2.04 -31.05 -3.59
N LEU A 549 1.37 -32.20 -3.56
CA LEU A 549 0.11 -32.45 -4.27
C LEU A 549 -1.05 -31.65 -3.67
N ALA A 550 -1.14 -31.55 -2.34
CA ALA A 550 -2.11 -30.68 -1.67
C ALA A 550 -1.88 -29.19 -1.99
N ALA A 551 -0.61 -28.75 -2.00
CA ALA A 551 -0.25 -27.39 -2.41
C ALA A 551 -0.57 -27.13 -3.89
N ALA A 552 -0.38 -28.11 -4.77
CA ALA A 552 -0.72 -28.04 -6.18
C ALA A 552 -2.25 -27.94 -6.39
N LYS A 553 -3.04 -28.78 -5.71
CA LYS A 553 -4.51 -28.70 -5.72
C LYS A 553 -5.01 -27.32 -5.28
N LYS A 554 -4.49 -26.80 -4.17
CA LYS A 554 -4.84 -25.45 -3.69
C LYS A 554 -4.47 -24.34 -4.68
N ARG A 555 -3.33 -24.45 -5.37
CA ARG A 555 -2.95 -23.52 -6.45
C ARG A 555 -3.90 -23.61 -7.63
N LEU A 556 -4.37 -24.81 -7.97
CA LEU A 556 -5.30 -25.05 -9.06
C LEU A 556 -6.69 -24.44 -8.76
N GLU A 557 -7.22 -24.64 -7.55
CA GLU A 557 -8.45 -24.00 -7.07
C GLU A 557 -8.34 -22.47 -7.08
N GLN A 558 -7.22 -21.92 -6.63
CA GLN A 558 -6.97 -20.46 -6.69
C GLN A 558 -6.94 -19.95 -8.12
N ARG A 559 -6.35 -20.71 -9.05
CA ARG A 559 -6.34 -20.37 -10.48
C ARG A 559 -7.75 -20.45 -11.08
N GLN A 560 -8.54 -21.48 -10.78
CA GLN A 560 -9.93 -21.58 -11.22
C GLN A 560 -10.78 -20.42 -10.68
N ALA A 561 -10.64 -20.07 -9.41
CA ALA A 561 -11.32 -18.92 -8.82
C ALA A 561 -10.88 -17.59 -9.47
N ALA A 562 -9.61 -17.45 -9.85
CA ALA A 562 -9.12 -16.30 -10.59
C ALA A 562 -9.70 -16.25 -12.02
N VAL A 563 -9.80 -17.38 -12.72
CA VAL A 563 -10.43 -17.49 -14.05
C VAL A 563 -11.91 -17.12 -13.97
N ALA A 564 -12.66 -17.62 -12.99
CA ALA A 564 -14.07 -17.27 -12.80
C ALA A 564 -14.27 -15.77 -12.56
N ARG A 565 -13.38 -15.14 -11.78
CA ARG A 565 -13.38 -13.67 -11.60
C ARG A 565 -13.07 -12.95 -12.90
N LEU A 566 -12.09 -13.42 -13.67
CA LEU A 566 -11.74 -12.82 -14.97
C LEU A 566 -12.91 -12.94 -15.97
N GLN A 567 -13.59 -14.08 -16.04
CA GLN A 567 -14.80 -14.27 -16.85
C GLN A 567 -15.91 -13.30 -16.44
N LYS A 568 -16.17 -13.12 -15.13
CA LYS A 568 -17.13 -12.13 -14.63
C LYS A 568 -16.72 -10.70 -15.00
N THR A 569 -15.43 -10.39 -14.93
CA THR A 569 -14.90 -9.07 -15.31
C THR A 569 -15.03 -8.83 -16.81
N LEU A 570 -14.79 -9.87 -17.63
CA LEU A 570 -14.97 -9.85 -19.08
C LEU A 570 -16.44 -9.63 -19.43
N LYS A 571 -17.37 -10.33 -18.78
CA LYS A 571 -18.83 -10.13 -18.95
C LYS A 571 -19.23 -8.69 -18.64
N ASN A 572 -18.83 -8.16 -17.49
CA ASN A 572 -19.10 -6.77 -17.12
C ASN A 572 -18.49 -5.76 -18.11
N LYS A 573 -17.30 -6.04 -18.66
CA LYS A 573 -16.69 -5.22 -19.70
C LYS A 573 -17.47 -5.28 -21.01
N LYS A 574 -17.91 -6.47 -21.45
CA LYS A 574 -18.77 -6.65 -22.64
C LYS A 574 -20.09 -5.89 -22.46
N ASP A 575 -20.72 -5.96 -21.29
CA ASP A 575 -21.96 -5.23 -21.01
C ASP A 575 -21.74 -3.72 -21.00
N LYS A 576 -20.59 -3.26 -20.47
CA LYS A 576 -20.22 -1.84 -20.53
C LYS A 576 -19.97 -1.38 -21.97
N VAL A 577 -19.33 -2.19 -22.80
CA VAL A 577 -19.13 -1.90 -24.23
C VAL A 577 -20.48 -1.82 -24.94
N ARG A 578 -21.39 -2.79 -24.74
CA ARG A 578 -22.75 -2.74 -25.29
C ARG A 578 -23.51 -1.48 -24.89
N ARG A 579 -23.39 -1.03 -23.63
CA ARG A 579 -23.99 0.25 -23.18
C ARG A 579 -23.34 1.48 -23.82
N MET A 580 -22.04 1.44 -24.10
CA MET A 580 -21.37 2.53 -24.82
C MET A 580 -21.75 2.52 -26.30
N GLU A 581 -21.90 1.35 -26.91
CA GLU A 581 -22.38 1.20 -28.29
C GLU A 581 -23.81 1.71 -28.42
N SER A 582 -24.72 1.33 -27.52
CA SER A 582 -26.09 1.86 -27.53
C SER A 582 -26.12 3.37 -27.31
N SER A 583 -25.28 3.90 -26.41
CA SER A 583 -25.14 5.34 -26.22
C SER A 583 -24.50 6.05 -27.42
N ALA A 584 -23.63 5.38 -28.17
CA ALA A 584 -23.06 5.92 -29.41
C ALA A 584 -24.10 5.94 -30.54
N VAL A 585 -24.98 4.93 -30.62
CA VAL A 585 -26.12 4.91 -31.52
C VAL A 585 -27.09 6.05 -31.19
N SER A 586 -27.41 6.27 -29.90
CA SER A 586 -28.29 7.38 -29.50
C SER A 586 -27.67 8.75 -29.83
N VAL A 587 -26.36 8.92 -29.66
CA VAL A 587 -25.65 10.15 -30.05
C VAL A 587 -25.64 10.35 -31.56
N ARG A 588 -25.51 9.27 -32.36
CA ARG A 588 -25.63 9.35 -33.82
C ARG A 588 -27.05 9.74 -34.25
N GLN A 589 -28.08 9.19 -33.62
CA GLN A 589 -29.48 9.58 -33.86
C GLN A 589 -29.72 11.04 -33.48
N GLN A 590 -29.25 11.50 -32.32
CA GLN A 590 -29.33 12.91 -31.95
C GLN A 590 -28.58 13.82 -32.92
N SER A 591 -27.44 13.37 -33.45
CA SER A 591 -26.70 14.11 -34.49
C SER A 591 -27.48 14.21 -35.80
N LEU A 592 -28.19 13.14 -36.21
CA LEU A 592 -29.05 13.15 -37.39
C LEU A 592 -30.28 14.04 -37.19
N GLU A 593 -30.91 13.98 -36.01
CA GLU A 593 -32.02 14.86 -35.64
C GLU A 593 -31.60 16.34 -35.64
N MET A 594 -30.42 16.65 -35.11
CA MET A 594 -29.84 18.00 -35.14
C MET A 594 -29.52 18.44 -36.57
N SER A 595 -28.98 17.55 -37.42
CA SER A 595 -28.75 17.83 -38.84
C SER A 595 -30.07 18.14 -39.57
N ASN A 596 -31.10 17.34 -39.33
CA ASN A 596 -32.44 17.55 -39.91
C ASN A 596 -33.08 18.85 -39.39
N ALA A 597 -32.87 19.20 -38.12
CA ALA A 597 -33.31 20.46 -37.55
C ALA A 597 -32.58 21.66 -38.17
N GLU A 598 -31.27 21.55 -38.43
CA GLU A 598 -30.49 22.56 -39.14
C GLU A 598 -30.98 22.74 -40.59
N GLU A 599 -31.29 21.66 -41.29
CA GLU A 599 -31.85 21.73 -42.64
C GLU A 599 -33.24 22.37 -42.66
N ARG A 600 -34.12 22.02 -41.70
CA ARG A 600 -35.42 22.68 -41.53
C ARG A 600 -35.27 24.17 -41.25
N MET A 601 -34.32 24.56 -40.40
CA MET A 601 -34.03 25.97 -40.15
C MET A 601 -33.48 26.68 -41.38
N ARG A 602 -32.60 26.03 -42.16
CA ARG A 602 -32.11 26.59 -43.44
C ARG A 602 -33.24 26.76 -44.45
N ALA A 603 -34.15 25.81 -44.54
CA ALA A 603 -35.33 25.90 -45.40
C ALA A 603 -36.26 27.05 -44.96
N ALA A 604 -36.53 27.18 -43.67
CA ALA A 604 -37.33 28.28 -43.10
C ALA A 604 -36.69 29.66 -43.33
N LEU A 605 -35.36 29.76 -43.20
CA LEU A 605 -34.61 30.97 -43.54
C LEU A 605 -34.64 31.27 -45.04
N GLY A 606 -34.60 30.23 -45.89
CA GLY A 606 -34.77 30.34 -47.33
C GLY A 606 -36.15 30.88 -47.73
N GLN A 607 -37.21 30.37 -47.11
CA GLN A 607 -38.57 30.88 -47.29
C GLN A 607 -38.72 32.31 -46.77
N SER A 608 -38.15 32.62 -45.62
CA SER A 608 -38.15 33.98 -45.06
C SER A 608 -37.42 34.96 -45.99
N ARG A 609 -36.28 34.56 -46.58
CA ARG A 609 -35.57 35.35 -47.60
C ARG A 609 -36.42 35.60 -48.83
N LYS A 610 -37.13 34.59 -49.34
CA LYS A 610 -38.04 34.73 -50.48
C LYS A 610 -39.17 35.71 -50.16
N ARG A 611 -39.81 35.59 -48.97
CA ARG A 611 -40.83 36.55 -48.51
C ARG A 611 -40.30 37.98 -48.39
N PHE A 612 -39.08 38.15 -47.87
CA PHE A 612 -38.42 39.46 -47.81
C PHE A 612 -38.10 40.01 -49.20
N GLN A 613 -37.71 39.17 -50.17
CA GLN A 613 -37.52 39.60 -51.56
C GLN A 613 -38.84 40.02 -52.20
N SER A 614 -39.90 39.20 -52.10
CA SER A 614 -41.23 39.55 -52.60
C SER A 614 -41.75 40.87 -52.00
N SER A 615 -41.64 41.05 -50.67
CA SER A 615 -42.02 42.30 -50.01
C SER A 615 -41.18 43.49 -50.46
N ARG A 616 -39.88 43.29 -50.71
CA ARG A 616 -39.00 44.35 -51.24
C ARG A 616 -39.36 44.73 -52.68
N ASP A 617 -39.73 43.74 -53.50
CA ASP A 617 -40.14 43.96 -54.88
C ASP A 617 -41.52 44.63 -54.94
N GLU A 618 -42.45 44.27 -54.04
CA GLU A 618 -43.72 44.99 -53.83
C GLU A 618 -43.50 46.45 -53.40
N VAL A 619 -42.57 46.69 -52.47
CA VAL A 619 -42.22 48.06 -52.05
C VAL A 619 -41.65 48.86 -53.23
N LYS A 620 -40.80 48.26 -54.07
CA LYS A 620 -40.30 48.91 -55.30
C LYS A 620 -41.41 49.20 -56.30
N ALA A 621 -42.35 48.26 -56.49
CA ALA A 621 -43.48 48.46 -57.39
C ALA A 621 -44.37 49.62 -56.91
N ARG A 622 -44.71 49.67 -55.62
CA ARG A 622 -45.44 50.79 -55.01
C ARG A 622 -44.66 52.11 -55.10
N GLN A 623 -43.34 52.07 -54.93
CA GLN A 623 -42.49 53.25 -55.12
C GLN A 623 -42.59 53.78 -56.55
N SER A 624 -42.57 52.89 -57.55
CA SER A 624 -42.71 53.28 -58.96
C SER A 624 -44.11 53.82 -59.31
N GLU A 625 -45.17 53.31 -58.68
CA GLU A 625 -46.53 53.87 -58.80
C GLU A 625 -46.61 55.27 -58.21
N VAL A 626 -46.04 55.48 -57.02
CA VAL A 626 -45.97 56.81 -56.39
C VAL A 626 -45.19 57.78 -57.27
N ASP A 627 -44.06 57.36 -57.84
CA ASP A 627 -43.29 58.20 -58.77
C ASP A 627 -44.06 58.50 -60.07
N ALA A 628 -44.87 57.55 -60.56
CA ALA A 628 -45.75 57.77 -61.71
C ALA A 628 -46.86 58.78 -61.40
N LEU A 629 -47.51 58.65 -60.23
CA LEU A 629 -48.52 59.61 -59.75
C LEU A 629 -47.94 61.01 -59.54
N ILE A 630 -46.70 61.12 -59.07
CA ILE A 630 -45.99 62.40 -58.96
C ILE A 630 -45.76 63.01 -60.35
N ARG A 631 -45.42 62.20 -61.37
CA ARG A 631 -45.25 62.68 -62.76
C ARG A 631 -46.58 63.11 -63.37
N GLU A 632 -47.64 62.34 -63.16
CA GLU A 632 -49.03 62.68 -63.55
C GLU A 632 -49.45 64.01 -62.93
N ARG A 633 -49.29 64.16 -61.60
CA ARG A 633 -49.60 65.42 -60.91
C ARG A 633 -48.81 66.60 -61.45
N LYS A 634 -47.52 66.43 -61.74
CA LYS A 634 -46.70 67.47 -62.38
C LYS A 634 -47.16 67.81 -63.81
N LYS A 635 -47.70 66.84 -64.57
CA LYS A 635 -48.30 67.10 -65.88
C LYS A 635 -49.60 67.89 -65.74
N VAL A 636 -50.44 67.54 -64.78
CA VAL A 636 -51.69 68.26 -64.46
C VAL A 636 -51.40 69.67 -63.97
N GLU A 637 -50.42 69.87 -63.08
CA GLU A 637 -49.98 71.19 -62.63
C GLU A 637 -49.43 72.03 -63.80
N LYS A 638 -48.65 71.43 -64.72
CA LYS A 638 -48.19 72.12 -65.93
C LYS A 638 -49.34 72.44 -66.90
N ALA A 639 -50.34 71.57 -67.02
CA ALA A 639 -51.53 71.81 -67.83
C ALA A 639 -52.42 72.91 -67.22
N ALA A 640 -52.60 72.91 -65.90
CA ALA A 640 -53.30 73.94 -65.15
C ALA A 640 -52.56 75.30 -65.23
N ALA A 641 -51.23 75.29 -65.15
CA ALA A 641 -50.41 76.49 -65.37
C ALA A 641 -50.53 77.02 -66.81
N LYS A 642 -50.58 76.13 -67.82
CA LYS A 642 -50.83 76.51 -69.22
C LYS A 642 -52.26 77.03 -69.44
N ALA A 643 -53.27 76.44 -68.80
CA ALA A 643 -54.66 76.90 -68.84
C ALA A 643 -54.82 78.27 -68.16
N SER A 644 -54.17 78.47 -67.00
CA SER A 644 -54.08 79.75 -66.31
C SER A 644 -53.38 80.83 -67.16
N ALA A 645 -52.29 80.48 -67.84
CA ALA A 645 -51.61 81.38 -68.78
C ALA A 645 -52.48 81.70 -70.01
N LYS A 646 -53.26 80.74 -70.51
CA LYS A 646 -54.21 80.94 -71.63
C LYS A 646 -55.39 81.82 -71.22
N ALA A 647 -55.89 81.68 -69.99
CA ALA A 647 -56.92 82.55 -69.41
C ALA A 647 -56.39 83.98 -69.18
N LYS A 648 -55.15 84.14 -68.72
CA LYS A 648 -54.48 85.45 -68.63
C LYS A 648 -54.26 86.09 -70.00
N ASN A 649 -53.90 85.31 -71.02
CA ASN A 649 -53.75 85.82 -72.39
C ASN A 649 -55.09 86.17 -73.07
N LEU A 650 -56.18 85.50 -72.72
CA LEU A 650 -57.54 85.87 -73.15
C LEU A 650 -58.04 87.14 -72.43
N ALA A 651 -57.72 87.31 -71.15
CA ALA A 651 -57.98 88.55 -70.42
C ALA A 651 -57.15 89.74 -70.95
N VAL A 652 -55.92 89.50 -71.41
CA VAL A 652 -55.09 90.51 -72.08
C VAL A 652 -55.60 90.79 -73.50
N LYS A 653 -56.13 89.81 -74.24
CA LYS A 653 -56.79 90.03 -75.55
C LYS A 653 -58.10 90.82 -75.44
N ALA A 654 -58.92 90.57 -74.41
CA ALA A 654 -60.12 91.37 -74.12
C ALA A 654 -59.78 92.81 -73.69
N LYS A 655 -58.59 93.03 -73.10
CA LYS A 655 -58.07 94.38 -72.77
C LYS A 655 -57.32 95.05 -73.93
N ALA A 656 -56.90 94.29 -74.94
CA ALA A 656 -56.15 94.78 -76.12
C ALA A 656 -57.04 95.08 -77.34
N GLU A 657 -58.31 94.65 -77.36
CA GLU A 657 -59.28 95.04 -78.39
C GLU A 657 -59.85 96.47 -78.20
N ARG A 658 -59.65 97.07 -77.03
CA ARG A 658 -60.02 98.47 -76.73
C ARG A 658 -58.91 99.50 -77.00
N ALA A 659 -57.75 99.09 -77.50
CA ALA A 659 -56.58 99.97 -77.65
C ALA A 659 -55.75 99.68 -78.91
N ARG A 660 -56.39 99.57 -80.08
CA ARG A 660 -55.68 99.37 -81.35
C ARG A 660 -56.29 100.08 -82.57
N ILE A 661 -56.69 101.34 -82.37
CA ILE A 661 -56.57 102.38 -83.40
C ILE A 661 -55.21 103.05 -83.17
N LEU A 662 -54.43 103.24 -84.25
CA LEU A 662 -53.12 103.89 -84.38
C LEU A 662 -51.85 103.00 -84.38
N ARG A 663 -51.47 102.64 -85.62
CA ARG A 663 -50.17 102.86 -86.32
C ARG A 663 -48.88 102.58 -85.54
N ALA A 664 -48.05 101.59 -85.90
CA ALA A 664 -47.16 101.44 -87.07
C ALA A 664 -45.73 102.03 -86.86
N ARG A 665 -44.71 101.15 -86.76
CA ARG A 665 -43.52 101.04 -87.65
C ARG A 665 -42.28 100.40 -87.00
N LYS A 666 -41.54 99.67 -87.85
CA LYS A 666 -40.09 99.29 -87.88
C LYS A 666 -39.60 98.02 -87.15
N LYS A 667 -39.27 97.01 -87.99
CA LYS A 667 -38.22 95.95 -87.90
C LYS A 667 -36.79 96.59 -87.98
N PRO A 668 -35.61 95.89 -87.96
CA PRO A 668 -35.31 94.44 -88.19
C PRO A 668 -34.09 93.81 -87.45
N SER A 669 -33.71 92.59 -87.91
CA SER A 669 -32.41 91.87 -87.88
C SER A 669 -32.22 90.75 -86.84
N GLN A 670 -32.15 89.46 -87.28
CA GLN A 670 -30.95 88.61 -87.53
C GLN A 670 -30.65 87.72 -86.30
N ALA A 671 -30.17 86.46 -86.34
CA ALA A 671 -29.89 85.47 -87.36
C ALA A 671 -29.77 84.07 -86.68
N ARG A 672 -30.02 83.01 -87.47
CA ARG A 672 -29.46 81.63 -87.51
C ARG A 672 -28.82 81.00 -86.25
N VAL A 673 -29.13 79.71 -86.01
CA VAL A 673 -28.26 78.53 -86.23
C VAL A 673 -28.94 77.29 -85.61
N ALA A 674 -29.27 76.30 -86.43
CA ALA A 674 -29.33 74.87 -86.08
C ALA A 674 -27.96 74.27 -86.52
N PRO A 675 -27.48 73.04 -86.14
CA PRO A 675 -28.25 71.80 -86.29
C PRO A 675 -27.81 70.57 -85.44
N ASN A 676 -28.45 69.41 -85.69
CA ASN A 676 -27.96 68.00 -85.65
C ASN A 676 -27.36 67.44 -84.33
N GLY A 677 -27.53 66.18 -83.94
CA GLY A 677 -27.99 64.96 -84.61
C GLY A 677 -27.28 63.75 -83.97
N PHE A 678 -27.78 62.53 -84.24
CA PHE A 678 -27.10 61.22 -84.11
C PHE A 678 -26.67 60.76 -82.70
N GLY A 679 -26.77 59.52 -82.26
CA GLY A 679 -27.12 58.18 -82.78
C GLY A 679 -27.07 57.24 -81.56
N GLY A 680 -27.83 56.13 -81.50
CA GLY A 680 -27.34 54.77 -81.77
C GLY A 680 -26.29 54.30 -80.72
N GLU A 681 -26.26 53.09 -80.17
CA GLU A 681 -26.97 51.83 -80.37
C GLU A 681 -26.26 50.81 -79.43
N ARG A 682 -26.96 49.73 -79.04
CA ARG A 682 -26.43 48.40 -78.65
C ARG A 682 -25.57 48.31 -77.36
N GLY A 683 -25.64 47.27 -76.53
CA GLY A 683 -26.20 45.92 -76.69
C GLY A 683 -25.21 44.90 -76.10
N ALA A 684 -25.75 43.86 -75.46
CA ALA A 684 -25.07 42.65 -74.95
C ALA A 684 -24.18 42.81 -73.70
N GLY A 685 -24.20 41.92 -72.69
CA GLY A 685 -24.86 40.61 -72.58
C GLY A 685 -23.92 39.65 -71.85
N GLY A 686 -24.33 39.19 -70.66
CA GLY A 686 -23.78 38.01 -69.97
C GLY A 686 -22.32 38.10 -69.51
N SER A 687 -21.79 37.25 -68.64
CA SER A 687 -22.33 36.26 -67.72
C SER A 687 -21.17 35.85 -66.80
N ALA A 688 -21.48 35.07 -65.76
CA ALA A 688 -20.57 34.19 -65.04
C ALA A 688 -19.51 34.79 -64.08
N LYS A 689 -19.87 34.68 -62.79
CA LYS A 689 -19.18 33.86 -61.77
C LYS A 689 -17.64 33.92 -61.67
N LYS A 690 -17.24 34.05 -60.39
CA LYS A 690 -16.01 33.52 -59.75
C LYS A 690 -14.72 34.27 -60.07
N ARG A 691 -14.22 35.05 -59.09
CA ARG A 691 -13.18 34.59 -58.16
C ARG A 691 -12.76 35.66 -57.15
N ARG A 692 -12.46 35.16 -55.94
CA ARG A 692 -11.45 35.62 -54.98
C ARG A 692 -11.65 36.94 -54.25
N ALA A 693 -12.37 36.81 -53.14
CA ALA A 693 -11.98 37.41 -51.88
C ALA A 693 -10.57 36.92 -51.49
N GLU A 694 -9.54 37.78 -51.61
CA GLU A 694 -8.20 37.48 -51.11
C GLU A 694 -7.41 38.78 -50.87
N ALA A 695 -7.87 39.61 -49.94
CA ALA A 695 -7.13 40.80 -49.47
C ALA A 695 -7.15 40.97 -47.93
N ARG A 696 -7.29 39.86 -47.18
CA ARG A 696 -7.24 39.86 -45.70
C ARG A 696 -6.57 38.60 -45.12
N SER A 697 -5.44 38.15 -45.67
CA SER A 697 -4.72 36.98 -45.15
C SER A 697 -3.20 37.14 -44.94
N LYS A 698 -2.59 38.31 -45.13
CA LYS A 698 -1.14 38.50 -44.93
C LYS A 698 -0.72 38.98 -43.51
N LEU A 699 -1.42 38.54 -42.47
CA LEU A 699 -1.00 38.71 -41.06
C LEU A 699 -1.16 37.44 -40.23
N ARG A 700 -1.23 36.27 -40.90
CA ARG A 700 -1.51 34.99 -40.23
C ARG A 700 -0.53 33.89 -40.58
N ASP A 701 0.75 34.23 -40.65
CA ASP A 701 1.84 33.28 -40.39
C ASP A 701 2.53 33.63 -39.07
N GLY A 702 1.73 33.62 -37.99
CA GLY A 702 2.26 33.56 -36.64
C GLY A 702 2.98 32.22 -36.45
N SER A 703 4.30 32.28 -36.49
CA SER A 703 5.29 31.24 -36.23
C SER A 703 4.72 29.98 -35.56
N LYS A 704 4.64 28.89 -36.34
CA LYS A 704 4.20 27.56 -35.90
C LYS A 704 5.19 27.03 -34.85
N SER A 705 4.85 27.17 -33.57
CA SER A 705 5.75 26.81 -32.47
C SER A 705 5.39 25.48 -31.82
N ASN A 706 6.30 24.51 -31.85
CA ASN A 706 6.15 23.18 -31.25
C ASN A 706 7.05 23.02 -30.02
N VAL A 707 6.54 22.38 -28.96
CA VAL A 707 7.37 21.99 -27.81
C VAL A 707 8.05 20.66 -28.15
N LYS A 708 9.36 20.70 -28.42
CA LYS A 708 10.14 19.53 -28.83
C LYS A 708 10.36 18.55 -27.68
N ARG A 709 10.85 19.04 -26.54
CA ARG A 709 11.28 18.21 -25.41
C ARG A 709 11.23 18.98 -24.10
N VAL A 710 10.84 18.30 -23.03
CA VAL A 710 11.04 18.75 -21.65
C VAL A 710 12.13 17.89 -21.01
N GLY A 711 13.15 18.54 -20.43
CA GLY A 711 14.29 17.91 -19.79
C GLY A 711 14.59 18.52 -18.42
N TYR A 712 15.46 17.86 -17.68
CA TYR A 712 15.91 18.26 -16.35
C TYR A 712 17.43 18.23 -16.29
N ARG A 713 18.04 19.25 -15.69
CA ARG A 713 19.48 19.32 -15.45
C ARG A 713 19.74 19.56 -13.96
N PRO A 714 20.34 18.58 -13.25
CA PRO A 714 20.72 18.74 -11.84
C PRO A 714 22.06 19.47 -11.65
N VAL A 715 22.89 19.59 -12.71
CA VAL A 715 24.24 20.19 -12.62
C VAL A 715 24.22 21.71 -12.84
N GLY A 716 24.84 22.46 -11.94
CA GLY A 716 24.78 23.92 -11.84
C GLY A 716 23.50 24.40 -11.14
N PRO A 717 22.99 25.63 -11.37
CA PRO A 717 21.68 26.01 -10.88
C PRO A 717 20.63 25.03 -11.46
N GLU A 718 19.99 24.30 -10.56
CA GLU A 718 19.03 23.25 -10.88
C GLU A 718 17.95 23.83 -11.80
N ARG A 719 17.70 23.17 -12.94
CA ARG A 719 16.80 23.75 -13.95
C ARG A 719 16.02 22.72 -14.76
N VAL A 720 14.78 23.08 -15.06
CA VAL A 720 13.93 22.42 -16.06
C VAL A 720 14.13 23.12 -17.39
N VAL A 721 14.51 22.38 -18.43
CA VAL A 721 14.76 22.91 -19.77
C VAL A 721 13.65 22.47 -20.71
N ILE A 722 13.01 23.42 -21.37
CA ILE A 722 11.91 23.18 -22.30
C ILE A 722 12.35 23.70 -23.67
N HIS A 723 12.59 22.77 -24.59
CA HIS A 723 12.95 23.10 -25.97
C HIS A 723 11.68 23.44 -26.75
N VAL A 724 11.66 24.64 -27.32
CA VAL A 724 10.54 25.18 -28.10
C VAL A 724 11.05 25.66 -29.45
N ASP A 725 10.33 25.31 -30.51
CA ASP A 725 10.53 25.92 -31.82
C ASP A 725 9.79 27.26 -31.84
N GLY A 726 10.48 28.35 -32.15
CA GLY A 726 9.91 29.71 -32.16
C GLY A 726 10.05 30.48 -30.83
N GLN A 727 9.59 31.73 -30.83
CA GLN A 727 9.57 32.60 -29.66
C GLN A 727 8.29 32.37 -28.87
N LEU A 728 8.38 31.58 -27.79
CA LEU A 728 7.28 31.40 -26.85
C LEU A 728 7.65 32.01 -25.50
N SER A 729 6.72 32.75 -24.92
CA SER A 729 6.73 33.14 -23.51
C SER A 729 5.82 32.21 -22.72
N GLY A 730 6.26 31.75 -21.55
CA GLY A 730 5.41 30.98 -20.63
C GLY A 730 5.19 31.71 -19.32
N THR A 731 4.09 31.40 -18.64
CA THR A 731 3.76 31.95 -17.32
C THR A 731 3.95 30.90 -16.25
N LEU A 732 4.59 31.26 -15.15
CA LEU A 732 4.79 30.39 -14.01
C LEU A 732 3.71 30.65 -12.96
N LYS A 733 2.98 29.61 -12.55
CA LYS A 733 1.88 29.68 -11.58
C LYS A 733 2.13 28.68 -10.44
N ARG A 734 2.31 29.19 -9.23
CA ARG A 734 2.43 28.34 -8.04
C ARG A 734 1.04 27.80 -7.66
N ILE A 735 0.86 26.49 -7.62
CA ILE A 735 -0.41 25.84 -7.26
C ILE A 735 -0.43 25.42 -5.80
N SER A 736 0.72 25.01 -5.26
CA SER A 736 0.89 24.63 -3.86
C SER A 736 2.31 24.94 -3.39
N PRO A 737 2.61 24.82 -2.08
CA PRO A 737 3.96 25.02 -1.57
C PRO A 737 5.04 24.16 -2.27
N THR A 738 4.65 22.99 -2.76
CA THR A 738 5.50 21.95 -3.37
C THR A 738 5.20 21.69 -4.84
N THR A 739 4.33 22.48 -5.48
CA THR A 739 3.97 22.27 -6.89
C THR A 739 3.73 23.59 -7.61
N THR A 740 4.47 23.76 -8.70
CA THR A 740 4.39 24.90 -9.60
C THR A 740 4.05 24.41 -11.01
N VAL A 741 3.24 25.16 -11.74
CA VAL A 741 2.86 24.86 -13.11
C VAL A 741 3.33 25.98 -14.02
N PHE A 742 4.09 25.60 -15.05
CA PHE A 742 4.51 26.48 -16.12
C PHE A 742 3.59 26.28 -17.33
N GLU A 743 2.92 27.35 -17.75
CA GLU A 743 1.95 27.33 -18.85
C GLU A 743 2.52 28.03 -20.08
N ILE A 744 2.59 27.31 -21.20
CA ILE A 744 3.03 27.83 -22.49
C ILE A 744 1.79 27.86 -23.42
N PRO A 745 1.25 29.04 -23.74
CA PRO A 745 0.13 29.18 -24.66
C PRO A 745 0.56 28.89 -26.10
N GLY A 746 -0.38 28.43 -26.94
CA GLY A 746 -0.15 28.27 -28.39
C GLY A 746 0.55 26.98 -28.81
N ALA A 747 0.98 26.12 -27.87
CA ALA A 747 1.59 24.83 -28.19
C ALA A 747 0.58 23.86 -28.81
N ARG A 748 0.85 23.32 -30.01
CA ARG A 748 -0.02 22.32 -30.69
C ARG A 748 0.38 20.86 -30.44
N SER A 749 1.66 20.60 -30.13
CA SER A 749 2.20 19.25 -29.97
C SER A 749 3.28 19.21 -28.88
N ALA A 750 3.32 18.13 -28.11
CA ALA A 750 4.51 17.69 -27.39
C ALA A 750 4.82 16.26 -27.80
N LYS A 751 6.00 16.02 -28.38
CA LYS A 751 6.51 14.65 -28.58
C LYS A 751 6.77 13.93 -27.26
N THR A 752 6.92 14.66 -26.15
CA THR A 752 7.17 14.09 -24.82
C THR A 752 6.02 14.39 -23.86
N SER A 753 5.02 13.53 -23.81
CA SER A 753 4.03 13.43 -22.73
C SER A 753 4.54 12.49 -21.62
N ALA A 754 5.77 12.68 -21.19
CA ALA A 754 6.42 11.82 -20.19
C ALA A 754 6.49 12.52 -18.83
N SER A 755 6.11 11.82 -17.77
CA SER A 755 6.42 12.27 -16.42
C SER A 755 7.83 11.81 -16.06
N LEU A 756 8.73 12.75 -15.80
CA LEU A 756 10.10 12.48 -15.36
C LEU A 756 10.12 12.46 -13.82
N ASN A 757 10.57 11.35 -13.24
CA ASN A 757 10.83 11.27 -11.80
C ASN A 757 12.28 11.67 -11.55
N THR A 758 12.49 12.85 -10.95
CA THR A 758 13.80 13.44 -10.78
C THR A 758 14.41 13.19 -9.40
N LYS A 759 13.70 12.52 -8.48
CA LYS A 759 14.22 12.16 -7.15
C LYS A 759 15.52 11.36 -7.18
N ARG A 760 15.76 10.59 -8.24
CA ARG A 760 16.98 9.78 -8.40
C ARG A 760 18.24 10.62 -8.68
N PHE A 761 18.07 11.89 -9.06
CA PHE A 761 19.18 12.79 -9.39
C PHE A 761 19.58 13.72 -8.24
N GLY A 762 18.98 13.57 -7.05
CA GLY A 762 19.40 14.28 -5.83
C GLY A 762 19.06 15.78 -5.76
N GLY A 763 18.33 16.35 -6.72
CA GLY A 763 17.92 17.76 -6.69
C GLY A 763 16.58 18.02 -5.99
N SER A 764 16.31 19.30 -5.72
CA SER A 764 15.12 19.77 -4.99
C SER A 764 13.83 19.70 -5.81
N ILE A 765 13.91 19.47 -7.13
CA ILE A 765 12.78 19.10 -7.98
C ILE A 765 12.60 17.58 -7.95
N HIS A 766 11.43 17.12 -7.52
CA HIS A 766 11.12 15.70 -7.37
C HIS A 766 10.46 15.08 -8.61
N ARG A 767 9.63 15.84 -9.34
CA ARG A 767 8.90 15.31 -10.50
C ARG A 767 8.56 16.41 -11.49
N ILE A 768 8.67 16.11 -12.78
CA ILE A 768 8.26 16.98 -13.86
C ILE A 768 7.25 16.23 -14.72
N SER A 769 6.13 16.85 -15.08
CA SER A 769 5.16 16.25 -16.00
C SER A 769 4.60 17.29 -16.96
N SER A 770 4.74 17.04 -18.26
CA SER A 770 4.15 17.83 -19.33
C SER A 770 2.81 17.26 -19.76
N ARG A 771 1.82 18.13 -20.00
CA ARG A 771 0.53 17.75 -20.58
C ARG A 771 -0.02 18.86 -21.47
N LEU A 772 -0.45 18.48 -22.67
CA LEU A 772 -1.21 19.36 -23.55
C LEU A 772 -2.68 19.40 -23.09
N LYS A 773 -3.23 20.61 -22.87
CA LYS A 773 -4.64 20.81 -22.52
C LYS A 773 -5.14 22.10 -23.16
N GLN A 774 -6.20 22.02 -23.97
CA GLN A 774 -6.89 23.18 -24.57
C GLN A 774 -5.94 24.14 -25.32
N GLY A 775 -5.04 23.62 -26.15
CA GLY A 775 -4.09 24.46 -26.92
C GLY A 775 -2.98 25.13 -26.08
N LYS A 776 -2.78 24.69 -24.84
CA LYS A 776 -1.69 25.12 -23.96
C LYS A 776 -0.87 23.92 -23.49
N MET A 777 0.44 24.06 -23.44
CA MET A 777 1.32 23.10 -22.77
C MET A 777 1.40 23.47 -21.29
N ARG A 778 1.11 22.52 -20.41
CA ARG A 778 1.29 22.69 -18.95
C ARG A 778 2.42 21.78 -18.50
N VAL A 779 3.51 22.36 -18.02
CA VAL A 779 4.61 21.65 -17.38
C VAL A 779 4.46 21.80 -15.87
N ARG A 780 4.02 20.73 -15.22
CA ARG A 780 3.92 20.66 -13.75
C ARG A 780 5.25 20.22 -13.17
N ILE A 781 5.75 20.99 -12.22
CA ILE A 781 7.01 20.80 -11.51
C ILE A 781 6.66 20.60 -10.04
N THR A 782 6.91 19.41 -9.51
CA THR A 782 6.80 19.09 -8.08
C THR A 782 8.18 19.19 -7.46
N HIS A 783 8.30 19.93 -6.38
CA HIS A 783 9.57 20.31 -5.78
C HIS A 783 9.45 20.48 -4.26
N GLU A 784 10.55 20.66 -3.56
CA GLU A 784 10.59 20.91 -2.11
C GLU A 784 9.88 22.22 -1.74
N ALA A 785 9.38 22.30 -0.50
CA ALA A 785 8.74 23.51 -0.01
C ALA A 785 9.76 24.64 0.15
N GLY A 786 9.37 25.87 -0.16
CA GLY A 786 10.21 27.07 0.03
C GLY A 786 11.05 27.51 -1.17
N LEU A 787 11.20 26.67 -2.21
CA LEU A 787 11.99 27.03 -3.39
C LEU A 787 11.38 28.18 -4.20
N ARG A 788 12.24 29.08 -4.71
CA ARG A 788 11.86 30.11 -5.65
C ARG A 788 12.21 29.65 -7.07
N LEU A 789 11.23 29.68 -7.97
CA LEU A 789 11.44 29.28 -9.36
C LEU A 789 11.39 30.53 -10.25
N LYS A 790 12.44 30.72 -11.07
CA LYS A 790 12.52 31.85 -12.02
C LYS A 790 12.54 31.34 -13.46
N THR A 791 11.79 32.00 -14.33
CA THR A 791 11.78 31.71 -15.76
C THR A 791 12.87 32.50 -16.47
N VAL A 792 13.64 31.84 -17.32
CA VAL A 792 14.67 32.44 -18.17
C VAL A 792 14.36 32.05 -19.61
N ASN A 793 14.18 33.04 -20.47
CA ASN A 793 13.92 32.82 -21.88
C ASN A 793 15.24 32.91 -22.67
N LYS A 794 15.53 31.91 -23.49
CA LYS A 794 16.69 31.87 -24.39
C LYS A 794 16.20 31.53 -25.80
N LYS A 795 16.93 31.93 -26.83
CA LYS A 795 16.60 31.62 -28.23
C LYS A 795 16.41 30.10 -28.40
N GLY A 796 15.17 29.67 -28.67
CA GLY A 796 14.77 28.26 -28.83
C GLY A 796 14.69 27.41 -27.54
N ARG A 797 14.81 28.00 -26.35
CA ARG A 797 14.76 27.28 -25.06
C ARG A 797 14.15 28.12 -23.95
N LEU A 798 13.17 27.57 -23.25
CA LEU A 798 12.64 28.11 -21.99
C LEU A 798 13.25 27.33 -20.83
N GLU A 799 13.89 28.02 -19.88
CA GLU A 799 14.45 27.44 -18.67
C GLU A 799 13.63 27.88 -17.45
N VAL A 800 13.31 26.94 -16.55
CA VAL A 800 12.83 27.24 -15.19
C VAL A 800 13.94 26.89 -14.22
N ARG A 801 14.56 27.88 -13.60
CA ARG A 801 15.68 27.71 -12.67
C ARG A 801 15.21 27.77 -11.22
N VAL A 802 15.77 26.91 -10.39
CA VAL A 802 15.66 26.96 -8.94
C VAL A 802 16.60 28.05 -8.42
N ARG A 803 16.10 28.89 -7.52
CA ARG A 803 16.81 29.94 -6.80
C ARG A 803 16.60 29.79 -5.31
#